data_AF-A0A6H9I172-F1
#
_entry.id   AF-A0A6H9I172-F1
#
_cell.length_a   1.000
_cell.length_b   1.000
_cell.length_c   1.000
_cell.angle_alpha   90.00
_cell.angle_beta   90.00
_cell.angle_gamma   90.00
#
_symmetry.space_group_name_H-M   'P 1'
#
loop_
_entity.id
_entity.type
_entity.pdbx_description
1 polymer ?
#
loop_
_entity_poly.entity_id
_entity_poly.type
_entity_poly.pdbx_seq_one_letter_code
_entity_poly.pdbx_strand_id
1 'polypeptide(L)'
;MKTIIFIFFVYLSYASAVASGKPTILISPNSIEIQRVRLLSPNMGSWFQNTGIFNQYNRTNNIPGLEWPYKSGKFAVFSSGLSISAFISNSLAQVTASFSGEYTPGYIMNDSGITNSDFKVYLVRFNDNASTNPDYANWYKMVPYGAPYNDVNNNGVFDINLDIPGKPNAYQTTFIAMTDAFVDQRNAGEGFGGGVRDPLLLADIRWTSWTYTHPGLADAQFIEWKIINQSTDTDRVWKRTRVALFTLPEIGDPSDEYIGCDTNLKLGYGYNGKPNDGSGFANSYGQYPPAYGFKVLKGMVDKITNIDQSFTSFSTFMDVSGSYPPCESEPIGEPLGTYNLMSGVKKDLTPWINPLTGAPTKFIYPGDPETGTGWTEFKGSVQNCNGELTGNITNVNPPGTRYLLIGFGKDDFTISPGDTQLLVGVQMVRVGTNHLNSVTMLKRYSEAMQKFYDNEFNSFYSTPSPQVKSSITHLPGDKCEINLLWDDIAESFRYHDTLFFAGSDSNIYEFEGYEIYEVNTNALILPDFNAPFTINPNIIKLIAIYDKRNKTGFIYDTLLIGNYNEFSKVPVIPAFGFNQPENFPNFGLNRSQTIAQTMFPENYGNVSELQYNKKYTYLVMGYSVSRNPDIRRGFRVNRSILKNSLITVIPRRPGNSTFSFVNGDTLVTNRRDLGVVPVVLGQEYLRDAIYRVIYDTPDTTYSIHRSTNNGGSFSVLKSGLKFTLNSSAQDSSRIIDGILIDVEKIVNHGVIRDPGPNSQSRDYGWSYQPENNRFVEGASAFRVRDYQSESMSLVYPSIGYYTHVRSGLPWEELEIVKIVFDEDNGQLAYRYLDEEISGDKFYIYQDMTNVPFRVYGTTDLTGLNGYRQLNCAFVESNDINPATGQWNPTSDSLGGKLLLYVFKSSYSPIPDTAYTTKNLFISVNIDIQYVWAPRLIQPGLLPQKGDSLKIYPYQVTREGTSYEFKTTAPYLDFDTITPPIPPEVPLSYSLGQNFPNPFNPTTRIKFSVPEPTNISLKIYNVLGQLVYTLINNVNYQPGEVTVEFSGNDLSSGIYFYMLEAKNFVKTKKMVLIR
;
A
#
# COMPACT_ATOMS: atom_id res chain seq x y z
N MET A 1 63.05 39.65 -14.70
CA MET A 1 63.09 38.19 -14.94
C MET A 1 62.00 37.42 -14.19
N LYS A 2 61.65 37.74 -12.93
CA LYS A 2 60.57 37.06 -12.18
C LYS A 2 59.15 37.25 -12.75
N THR A 3 58.85 38.38 -13.42
CA THR A 3 57.53 38.65 -14.02
C THR A 3 57.27 37.87 -15.31
N ILE A 4 58.32 37.49 -16.05
CA ILE A 4 58.20 36.76 -17.32
C ILE A 4 57.99 35.25 -17.06
N ILE A 5 58.54 34.71 -15.97
CA ILE A 5 58.36 33.30 -15.57
C ILE A 5 56.92 33.05 -15.07
N PHE A 6 56.29 34.01 -14.41
CA PHE A 6 54.91 33.89 -13.93
C PHE A 6 53.89 33.88 -15.10
N ILE A 7 54.12 34.69 -16.14
CA ILE A 7 53.27 34.72 -17.33
C ILE A 7 53.43 33.44 -18.17
N PHE A 8 54.64 32.86 -18.21
CA PHE A 8 54.90 31.62 -18.95
C PHE A 8 54.26 30.38 -18.30
N PHE A 9 54.20 30.32 -16.97
CA PHE A 9 53.50 29.23 -16.25
C PHE A 9 51.98 29.32 -16.42
N VAL A 10 51.41 30.53 -16.44
CA VAL A 10 49.98 30.76 -16.70
C VAL A 10 49.60 30.40 -18.14
N TYR A 11 50.50 30.60 -19.12
CA TYR A 11 50.24 30.22 -20.52
C TYR A 11 50.35 28.71 -20.78
N LEU A 12 51.29 28.00 -20.14
CA LEU A 12 51.40 26.54 -20.30
C LEU A 12 50.20 25.78 -19.68
N SER A 13 49.66 26.29 -18.57
CA SER A 13 48.44 25.76 -17.94
C SER A 13 47.17 26.10 -18.73
N TYR A 14 47.18 27.21 -19.47
CA TYR A 14 46.14 27.58 -20.44
C TYR A 14 46.06 26.58 -21.61
N ALA A 15 47.19 26.17 -22.18
CA ALA A 15 47.22 25.26 -23.32
C ALA A 15 46.76 23.83 -22.97
N SER A 16 46.99 23.38 -21.72
CA SER A 16 46.50 22.07 -21.25
C SER A 16 45.00 22.04 -20.91
N ALA A 17 44.39 23.17 -20.57
CA ALA A 17 42.98 23.25 -20.17
C ALA A 17 42.01 23.22 -21.36
N VAL A 18 42.42 23.72 -22.53
CA VAL A 18 41.60 23.70 -23.77
C VAL A 18 41.45 22.29 -24.34
N ALA A 19 42.38 21.37 -24.02
CA ALA A 19 42.31 19.97 -24.45
C ALA A 19 41.41 19.07 -23.56
N SER A 20 40.94 19.55 -22.39
CA SER A 20 40.20 18.73 -21.41
C SER A 20 38.79 19.22 -21.07
N GLY A 21 38.26 20.25 -21.75
CA GLY A 21 36.89 20.73 -21.56
C GLY A 21 36.57 21.31 -20.16
N LYS A 22 37.57 21.81 -19.41
CA LYS A 22 37.34 22.42 -18.09
C LYS A 22 37.28 23.95 -18.19
N PRO A 23 36.28 24.62 -17.57
CA PRO A 23 36.15 26.07 -17.61
C PRO A 23 37.23 26.78 -16.79
N THR A 24 37.59 27.99 -17.24
CA THR A 24 38.61 28.88 -16.67
C THR A 24 38.30 29.25 -15.22
N ILE A 25 39.27 29.02 -14.33
CA ILE A 25 39.17 29.23 -12.88
C ILE A 25 39.56 30.68 -12.55
N LEU A 26 38.72 31.42 -11.82
CA LEU A 26 39.04 32.74 -11.28
C LEU A 26 39.38 32.61 -9.78
N ILE A 27 40.49 33.22 -9.36
CA ILE A 27 41.00 33.19 -7.97
C ILE A 27 40.40 34.36 -7.14
N SER A 28 39.63 35.26 -7.76
CA SER A 28 38.90 36.31 -7.05
C SER A 28 37.69 36.77 -7.87
N PRO A 29 36.47 36.82 -7.29
CA PRO A 29 35.32 37.38 -7.98
C PRO A 29 35.34 38.91 -7.87
N ASN A 30 35.62 39.60 -8.98
CA ASN A 30 35.19 40.99 -9.12
C ASN A 30 33.65 41.01 -9.15
N SER A 31 33.04 41.23 -7.99
CA SER A 31 31.59 41.21 -7.69
C SER A 31 30.87 39.88 -7.95
N ILE A 32 30.36 39.26 -6.88
CA ILE A 32 29.45 38.11 -6.97
C ILE A 32 28.07 38.64 -7.30
N GLU A 33 27.48 38.19 -8.42
CA GLU A 33 26.10 38.50 -8.74
C GLU A 33 25.17 37.79 -7.76
N ILE A 34 24.35 38.55 -7.01
CA ILE A 34 23.35 37.95 -6.13
C ILE A 34 22.23 37.36 -6.99
N GLN A 35 22.12 36.04 -6.97
CA GLN A 35 21.11 35.29 -7.70
C GLN A 35 19.99 34.85 -6.78
N ARG A 36 18.78 34.79 -7.34
CA ARG A 36 17.57 34.49 -6.60
C ARG A 36 16.69 33.59 -7.43
N VAL A 37 16.20 32.52 -6.82
CA VAL A 37 15.19 31.63 -7.42
C VAL A 37 13.98 31.57 -6.52
N ARG A 38 12.82 31.30 -7.12
CA ARG A 38 11.57 31.16 -6.37
C ARG A 38 11.19 29.69 -6.31
N LEU A 39 11.32 29.09 -5.13
CA LEU A 39 10.88 27.72 -4.87
C LEU A 39 9.37 27.73 -4.58
N LEU A 40 8.64 26.93 -5.33
CA LEU A 40 7.18 26.85 -5.27
C LEU A 40 6.74 25.49 -4.74
N SER A 41 5.77 25.50 -3.84
CA SER A 41 4.86 24.38 -3.59
C SER A 41 3.46 24.77 -4.09
N PRO A 42 2.48 23.85 -4.13
CA PRO A 42 1.12 24.20 -4.58
C PRO A 42 0.46 25.35 -3.82
N ASN A 43 0.89 25.67 -2.59
CA ASN A 43 0.30 26.76 -1.80
C ASN A 43 1.33 27.72 -1.15
N MET A 44 2.64 27.51 -1.33
CA MET A 44 3.70 28.41 -0.84
C MET A 44 4.63 28.85 -1.97
N GLY A 45 5.13 30.08 -1.90
CA GLY A 45 6.22 30.53 -2.75
C GLY A 45 7.29 31.25 -1.94
N SER A 46 8.52 30.74 -1.95
CA SER A 46 9.65 31.27 -1.19
C SER A 46 10.83 31.67 -2.08
N TRP A 47 11.46 32.79 -1.78
CA TRP A 47 12.69 33.21 -2.45
C TRP A 47 13.93 32.61 -1.79
N PHE A 48 14.84 32.05 -2.59
CA PHE A 48 16.11 31.48 -2.15
C PHE A 48 17.25 32.22 -2.85
N GLN A 49 18.30 32.56 -2.11
CA GLN A 49 19.41 33.35 -2.62
C GLN A 49 20.76 32.65 -2.45
N ASN A 50 21.69 33.03 -3.32
CA ASN A 50 23.02 32.44 -3.37
C ASN A 50 23.99 32.95 -2.27
N THR A 51 23.50 33.83 -1.38
CA THR A 51 24.22 34.34 -0.21
C THR A 51 23.90 33.57 1.09
N GLY A 52 23.09 32.51 1.00
CA GLY A 52 22.71 31.68 2.15
C GLY A 52 21.40 32.10 2.84
N ILE A 53 20.72 33.13 2.34
CA ILE A 53 19.42 33.57 2.83
C ILE A 53 18.28 33.01 1.98
N PHE A 54 17.14 32.78 2.63
CA PHE A 54 15.87 32.42 2.00
C PHE A 54 14.72 33.18 2.65
N ASN A 55 13.53 33.11 2.05
CA ASN A 55 12.34 33.85 2.43
C ASN A 55 12.48 35.37 2.36
N GLN A 56 13.40 35.93 1.56
CA GLN A 56 13.55 37.38 1.36
C GLN A 56 13.75 37.72 -0.13
N TYR A 57 13.22 38.84 -0.60
CA TYR A 57 13.51 39.38 -1.93
C TYR A 57 14.03 40.83 -1.87
N ASN A 58 15.37 40.97 -1.97
CA ASN A 58 16.11 42.22 -1.76
C ASN A 58 16.62 42.90 -3.05
N ARG A 59 15.88 42.84 -4.18
CA ARG A 59 16.33 43.46 -5.46
C ARG A 59 16.00 44.95 -5.60
N THR A 60 14.77 45.35 -5.32
CA THR A 60 14.29 46.72 -5.59
C THR A 60 13.63 47.37 -4.38
N ASN A 61 12.77 46.62 -3.67
CA ASN A 61 11.93 47.16 -2.59
C ASN A 61 12.09 46.41 -1.24
N ASN A 62 13.11 45.54 -1.10
CA ASN A 62 13.34 44.68 0.07
C ASN A 62 12.05 44.16 0.73
N ILE A 63 11.43 43.15 0.12
CA ILE A 63 10.12 42.66 0.54
C ILE A 63 10.22 41.28 1.22
N PRO A 64 9.24 40.93 2.07
CA PRO A 64 9.13 39.59 2.61
C PRO A 64 9.06 38.56 1.48
N GLY A 65 9.59 37.36 1.73
CA GLY A 65 9.84 36.41 0.65
C GLY A 65 9.16 35.06 0.78
N LEU A 66 8.55 34.70 1.92
CA LEU A 66 7.65 33.53 2.00
C LEU A 66 6.20 33.98 1.86
N GLU A 67 5.62 33.76 0.68
CA GLU A 67 4.23 34.06 0.38
C GLU A 67 3.34 32.85 0.64
N TRP A 68 2.25 33.06 1.40
CA TRP A 68 1.25 32.05 1.69
C TRP A 68 -0.13 32.68 1.92
N PRO A 69 -1.22 32.20 1.31
CA PRO A 69 -1.24 31.33 0.14
C PRO A 69 -0.44 31.93 -1.02
N TYR A 70 0.20 31.09 -1.82
CA TYR A 70 0.92 31.53 -3.00
C TYR A 70 0.02 32.38 -3.92
N LYS A 71 0.53 33.53 -4.39
CA LYS A 71 -0.17 34.57 -5.17
C LYS A 71 -1.26 35.38 -4.43
N SER A 72 -1.33 35.29 -3.11
CA SER A 72 -2.27 36.12 -2.34
C SER A 72 -1.79 37.54 -2.08
N GLY A 73 -0.49 37.83 -2.27
CA GLY A 73 0.15 39.05 -1.80
C GLY A 73 0.38 39.09 -0.28
N LYS A 74 0.09 37.99 0.45
CA LYS A 74 0.28 37.87 1.90
C LYS A 74 1.52 37.04 2.21
N PHE A 75 2.26 37.44 3.24
CA PHE A 75 3.54 36.84 3.59
C PHE A 75 3.53 36.37 5.03
N ALA A 76 4.27 35.29 5.31
CA ALA A 76 4.41 34.77 6.67
C ALA A 76 5.84 34.86 7.22
N VAL A 77 6.85 35.10 6.36
CA VAL A 77 8.25 35.25 6.76
C VAL A 77 8.95 36.29 5.88
N PHE A 78 9.74 37.15 6.52
CA PHE A 78 10.53 38.19 5.86
C PHE A 78 11.92 37.76 5.44
N SER A 79 12.60 36.99 6.28
CA SER A 79 13.91 36.42 5.97
C SER A 79 14.25 35.25 6.87
N SER A 80 15.14 34.39 6.39
CA SER A 80 15.67 33.23 7.10
C SER A 80 17.07 32.88 6.58
N GLY A 81 17.90 32.28 7.43
CA GLY A 81 19.22 31.83 7.01
C GLY A 81 19.97 31.07 8.11
N LEU A 82 20.96 30.29 7.70
CA LEU A 82 21.72 29.40 8.59
C LEU A 82 23.09 30.01 8.91
N SER A 83 23.27 30.44 10.16
CA SER A 83 24.53 31.02 10.65
C SER A 83 25.37 29.96 11.38
N ILE A 84 26.69 30.07 11.29
CA ILE A 84 27.65 29.15 11.93
C ILE A 84 28.70 29.95 12.68
N SER A 85 28.99 29.55 13.92
CA SER A 85 30.03 30.12 14.74
C SER A 85 30.79 29.02 15.48
N ALA A 86 32.12 29.13 15.54
CA ALA A 86 32.96 28.19 16.25
C ALA A 86 34.25 28.86 16.71
N PHE A 87 35.00 28.18 17.56
CA PHE A 87 36.33 28.60 17.96
C PHE A 87 37.40 27.77 17.25
N ILE A 88 38.34 28.46 16.61
CA ILE A 88 39.53 27.88 15.97
C ILE A 88 40.73 28.46 16.73
N SER A 89 41.55 27.59 17.34
CA SER A 89 42.70 28.01 18.16
C SER A 89 42.36 29.11 19.19
N ASN A 90 41.19 29.00 19.84
CA ASN A 90 40.60 29.95 20.79
C ASN A 90 40.14 31.31 20.23
N SER A 91 40.25 31.55 18.93
CA SER A 91 39.67 32.71 18.26
C SER A 91 38.29 32.37 17.69
N LEU A 92 37.33 33.30 17.79
CA LEU A 92 35.99 33.13 17.22
C LEU A 92 36.05 33.24 15.69
N ALA A 93 35.49 32.25 15.00
CA ALA A 93 35.19 32.27 13.58
C ALA A 93 33.66 32.24 13.42
N GLN A 94 33.10 33.07 12.56
CA GLN A 94 31.65 33.21 12.42
C GLN A 94 31.26 33.61 11.00
N VAL A 95 30.16 33.02 10.50
CA VAL A 95 29.44 33.42 9.29
C VAL A 95 27.95 33.55 9.59
N THR A 96 27.35 34.64 9.12
CA THR A 96 25.94 34.91 9.35
C THR A 96 25.13 34.94 8.06
N ALA A 97 23.87 34.53 8.19
CA ALA A 97 22.87 34.63 7.14
C ALA A 97 21.53 35.00 7.77
N SER A 98 21.20 36.29 7.73
CA SER A 98 19.98 36.87 8.29
C SER A 98 19.28 37.82 7.32
N PHE A 99 19.98 38.79 6.71
CA PHE A 99 19.38 39.76 5.78
C PHE A 99 20.17 39.94 4.47
N SER A 100 21.49 40.05 4.56
CA SER A 100 22.33 40.14 3.35
C SER A 100 22.90 38.77 2.98
N GLY A 101 23.22 37.96 3.99
CA GLY A 101 23.94 36.70 3.82
C GLY A 101 25.41 36.92 3.48
N GLU A 102 26.28 36.12 4.09
CA GLU A 102 27.73 36.22 3.90
C GLU A 102 28.36 35.03 3.18
N TYR A 103 27.55 34.05 2.77
CA TYR A 103 28.04 32.96 1.94
C TYR A 103 28.23 33.42 0.49
N THR A 104 29.11 32.73 -0.21
CA THR A 104 29.40 32.96 -1.63
C THR A 104 29.30 31.64 -2.39
N PRO A 105 28.74 31.62 -3.61
CA PRO A 105 28.74 30.41 -4.44
C PRO A 105 30.16 29.92 -4.69
N GLY A 106 30.43 28.64 -4.45
CA GLY A 106 31.76 28.08 -4.53
C GLY A 106 31.97 26.88 -3.62
N TYR A 107 33.22 26.49 -3.47
CA TYR A 107 33.67 25.40 -2.60
C TYR A 107 35.08 25.68 -2.08
N ILE A 108 35.54 24.87 -1.12
CA ILE A 108 36.90 24.95 -0.59
C ILE A 108 37.81 23.95 -1.31
N MET A 109 38.99 24.40 -1.74
CA MET A 109 40.07 23.55 -2.24
C MET A 109 41.41 24.05 -1.68
N ASN A 110 42.17 23.19 -1.01
CA ASN A 110 43.46 23.54 -0.39
C ASN A 110 43.37 24.81 0.48
N ASP A 111 42.38 24.85 1.39
CA ASP A 111 42.10 25.98 2.29
C ASP A 111 41.79 27.33 1.60
N SER A 112 41.48 27.30 0.30
CA SER A 112 41.12 28.47 -0.49
C SER A 112 39.72 28.34 -1.10
N GLY A 113 38.97 29.44 -1.13
CA GLY A 113 37.69 29.50 -1.80
C GLY A 113 37.84 29.49 -3.32
N ILE A 114 37.16 28.58 -4.00
CA ILE A 114 37.13 28.46 -5.46
C ILE A 114 35.71 28.74 -5.95
N THR A 115 35.59 29.55 -7.00
CA THR A 115 34.31 29.89 -7.63
C THR A 115 34.48 30.14 -9.13
N ASN A 116 33.37 30.08 -9.86
CA ASN A 116 33.23 30.45 -11.27
C ASN A 116 31.72 30.66 -11.59
N SER A 117 31.38 30.94 -12.84
CA SER A 117 30.00 31.18 -13.28
C SER A 117 29.06 29.97 -13.17
N ASP A 118 29.59 28.75 -13.02
CA ASP A 118 28.77 27.56 -12.80
C ASP A 118 28.29 27.45 -11.34
N PHE A 119 28.98 28.08 -10.37
CA PHE A 119 28.50 28.11 -8.98
C PHE A 119 27.39 29.14 -8.85
N LYS A 120 26.16 28.65 -8.88
CA LYS A 120 24.95 29.44 -8.99
C LYS A 120 23.79 28.69 -8.32
N VAL A 121 22.63 29.32 -8.10
CA VAL A 121 21.45 28.56 -7.62
C VAL A 121 20.82 27.86 -8.81
N TYR A 122 20.83 26.53 -8.79
CA TYR A 122 20.14 25.72 -9.80
C TYR A 122 18.70 25.48 -9.35
N LEU A 123 17.75 25.51 -10.29
CA LEU A 123 16.37 25.10 -10.06
C LEU A 123 15.92 24.15 -11.16
N VAL A 124 15.50 22.94 -10.78
CA VAL A 124 14.87 21.96 -11.66
C VAL A 124 13.46 21.65 -11.17
N ARG A 125 12.60 21.29 -12.11
CA ARG A 125 11.20 20.92 -11.91
C ARG A 125 10.97 19.52 -12.43
N PHE A 126 9.93 18.89 -11.90
CA PHE A 126 9.55 17.52 -12.20
C PHE A 126 9.43 17.16 -13.70
N ASN A 127 9.03 18.11 -14.56
CA ASN A 127 8.86 17.89 -16.01
C ASN A 127 9.91 18.62 -16.87
N ASP A 128 10.98 19.11 -16.26
CA ASP A 128 12.06 19.75 -17.02
C ASP A 128 12.84 18.72 -17.84
N ASN A 129 13.47 19.19 -18.91
CA ASN A 129 14.45 18.44 -19.66
C ASN A 129 15.58 19.37 -20.14
N ALA A 130 16.65 18.79 -20.69
CA ALA A 130 17.83 19.53 -21.09
C ALA A 130 17.59 20.58 -22.21
N SER A 131 16.48 20.48 -22.96
CA SER A 131 16.14 21.43 -24.01
C SER A 131 15.31 22.62 -23.51
N THR A 132 14.56 22.44 -22.42
CA THR A 132 13.63 23.46 -21.89
C THR A 132 14.17 24.18 -20.65
N ASN A 133 15.03 23.54 -19.86
CA ASN A 133 15.64 24.16 -18.68
C ASN A 133 17.19 24.07 -18.73
N PRO A 134 17.90 25.21 -18.80
CA PRO A 134 19.36 25.21 -18.77
C PRO A 134 19.96 24.69 -17.46
N ASP A 135 19.28 24.81 -16.33
CA ASP A 135 19.75 24.27 -15.05
C ASP A 135 19.67 22.75 -15.03
N TYR A 136 18.64 22.17 -15.67
CA TYR A 136 18.56 20.72 -15.89
C TYR A 136 19.73 20.24 -16.75
N ALA A 137 19.99 20.92 -17.88
CA ALA A 137 21.08 20.57 -18.80
C ALA A 137 22.48 20.67 -18.15
N ASN A 138 22.64 21.58 -17.19
CA ASN A 138 23.93 21.84 -16.53
C ASN A 138 24.03 21.23 -15.11
N TRP A 139 23.04 20.44 -14.68
CA TRP A 139 22.99 19.88 -13.33
C TRP A 139 24.20 18.99 -13.01
N TYR A 140 24.70 18.25 -14.01
CA TYR A 140 25.89 17.40 -13.90
C TYR A 140 27.13 18.13 -13.36
N LYS A 141 27.24 19.45 -13.59
CA LYS A 141 28.36 20.26 -13.09
C LYS A 141 28.38 20.35 -11.57
N MET A 142 27.21 20.21 -10.93
CA MET A 142 27.05 20.31 -9.50
C MET A 142 26.98 18.94 -8.79
N VAL A 143 26.84 17.84 -9.53
CA VAL A 143 26.84 16.47 -8.97
C VAL A 143 28.12 16.15 -8.18
N PRO A 144 29.34 16.49 -8.64
CA PRO A 144 30.57 16.29 -7.85
C PRO A 144 30.57 17.05 -6.51
N TYR A 145 29.76 18.09 -6.40
CA TYR A 145 29.59 18.91 -5.20
C TYR A 145 28.36 18.51 -4.38
N GLY A 146 27.70 17.39 -4.73
CA GLY A 146 26.63 16.80 -3.95
C GLY A 146 25.21 17.18 -4.38
N ALA A 147 25.02 17.71 -5.60
CA ALA A 147 23.68 17.90 -6.15
C ALA A 147 22.94 16.56 -6.25
N PRO A 148 21.69 16.48 -5.73
CA PRO A 148 20.93 15.23 -5.75
C PRO A 148 20.46 14.90 -7.17
N TYR A 149 20.31 13.61 -7.44
CA TYR A 149 19.70 13.09 -8.65
C TYR A 149 19.06 11.72 -8.35
N ASN A 150 18.10 11.34 -9.18
CA ASN A 150 17.60 9.97 -9.23
C ASN A 150 18.47 9.16 -10.20
N ASP A 151 19.24 8.23 -9.67
CA ASP A 151 20.08 7.30 -10.41
C ASP A 151 19.21 6.17 -10.97
N VAL A 152 18.86 6.28 -12.25
CA VAL A 152 17.86 5.41 -12.87
C VAL A 152 18.43 4.02 -13.14
N ASN A 153 19.71 3.92 -13.49
CA ASN A 153 20.37 2.64 -13.77
C ASN A 153 21.10 2.04 -12.56
N ASN A 154 21.13 2.75 -11.42
CA ASN A 154 21.76 2.36 -10.15
C ASN A 154 23.27 2.09 -10.28
N ASN A 155 23.97 2.83 -11.15
CA ASN A 155 25.42 2.67 -11.33
C ASN A 155 26.28 3.60 -10.43
N GLY A 156 25.64 4.51 -9.69
CA GLY A 156 26.28 5.47 -8.79
C GLY A 156 26.95 6.66 -9.49
N VAL A 157 26.71 6.86 -10.78
CA VAL A 157 27.30 7.91 -11.63
C VAL A 157 26.17 8.64 -12.34
N PHE A 158 26.22 9.98 -12.33
CA PHE A 158 25.22 10.76 -13.07
C PHE A 158 25.41 10.64 -14.58
N ASP A 159 24.50 9.91 -15.23
CA ASP A 159 24.46 9.75 -16.68
C ASP A 159 23.57 10.82 -17.33
N ILE A 160 24.20 11.71 -18.10
CA ILE A 160 23.51 12.79 -18.81
C ILE A 160 22.49 12.18 -19.79
N ASN A 161 21.23 12.59 -19.67
CA ASN A 161 20.04 12.13 -20.42
C ASN A 161 19.41 10.80 -19.97
N LEU A 162 19.97 10.14 -18.95
CA LEU A 162 19.37 8.95 -18.34
C LEU A 162 18.88 9.27 -16.93
N ASP A 163 19.73 9.89 -16.12
CA ASP A 163 19.40 10.23 -14.74
C ASP A 163 18.63 11.54 -14.63
N ILE A 164 17.84 11.64 -13.56
CA ILE A 164 16.93 12.76 -13.37
C ILE A 164 17.48 13.69 -12.28
N PRO A 165 17.90 14.92 -12.62
CA PRO A 165 18.25 15.97 -11.67
C PRO A 165 17.22 16.19 -10.55
N GLY A 166 17.70 16.42 -9.33
CA GLY A 166 16.88 16.82 -8.19
C GLY A 166 16.52 15.68 -7.23
N LYS A 167 15.67 15.99 -6.24
CA LYS A 167 15.15 14.99 -5.29
C LYS A 167 14.07 14.14 -5.98
N PRO A 168 14.02 12.82 -5.73
CA PRO A 168 13.02 11.94 -6.33
C PRO A 168 11.59 12.42 -6.07
N ASN A 169 10.75 12.41 -7.11
CA ASN A 169 9.34 12.81 -7.09
C ASN A 169 9.06 14.25 -6.62
N ALA A 170 10.09 15.10 -6.49
CA ALA A 170 9.92 16.47 -6.07
C ALA A 170 9.32 17.31 -7.20
N TYR A 171 8.38 18.20 -6.85
CA TYR A 171 7.79 19.16 -7.78
C TYR A 171 8.84 20.16 -8.27
N GLN A 172 9.62 20.70 -7.34
CA GLN A 172 10.81 21.50 -7.61
C GLN A 172 11.93 21.10 -6.69
N THR A 173 13.17 21.15 -7.20
CA THR A 173 14.39 21.05 -6.40
C THR A 173 15.31 22.21 -6.75
N THR A 174 15.84 22.86 -5.72
CA THR A 174 16.95 23.80 -5.84
C THR A 174 18.21 23.21 -5.24
N PHE A 175 19.36 23.56 -5.82
CA PHE A 175 20.67 23.19 -5.29
C PHE A 175 21.66 24.34 -5.43
N ILE A 176 22.49 24.52 -4.41
CA ILE A 176 23.67 25.38 -4.47
C ILE A 176 24.82 24.83 -3.61
N ALA A 177 26.03 24.99 -4.14
CA ALA A 177 27.30 24.87 -3.45
C ALA A 177 27.82 26.27 -3.08
N MET A 178 28.09 26.51 -1.79
CA MET A 178 28.56 27.81 -1.30
C MET A 178 29.57 27.68 -0.16
N THR A 179 30.33 28.74 0.10
CA THR A 179 31.39 28.77 1.11
C THR A 179 31.53 30.16 1.75
N ASP A 180 32.14 30.21 2.93
CA ASP A 180 32.43 31.43 3.70
C ASP A 180 33.87 31.97 3.49
N ALA A 181 34.62 31.39 2.55
CA ALA A 181 36.04 31.69 2.30
C ALA A 181 36.34 33.09 1.71
N PHE A 182 35.33 33.83 1.26
CA PHE A 182 35.51 35.13 0.61
C PHE A 182 35.27 36.27 1.59
N VAL A 183 36.37 36.79 2.17
CA VAL A 183 36.34 37.80 3.24
C VAL A 183 35.64 39.12 2.87
N ASP A 184 35.60 39.46 1.58
CA ASP A 184 34.98 40.70 1.11
C ASP A 184 33.46 40.72 1.26
N GLN A 185 32.83 39.55 1.46
CA GLN A 185 31.40 39.45 1.72
C GLN A 185 31.03 39.64 3.20
N ARG A 186 32.03 39.80 4.09
CA ARG A 186 31.77 40.03 5.52
C ARG A 186 31.29 41.45 5.75
N ASN A 187 30.10 41.57 6.33
CA ASN A 187 29.45 42.85 6.59
C ASN A 187 29.09 42.96 8.07
N ALA A 188 29.71 43.91 8.79
CA ALA A 188 29.35 44.18 10.18
C ALA A 188 27.89 44.65 10.36
N GLY A 189 27.28 45.19 9.29
CA GLY A 189 25.87 45.60 9.23
C GLY A 189 24.91 44.54 8.72
N GLU A 190 25.26 43.24 8.79
CA GLU A 190 24.40 42.14 8.33
C GLU A 190 23.10 41.99 9.15
N GLY A 191 23.00 42.62 10.32
CA GLY A 191 21.86 42.56 11.26
C GLY A 191 22.16 41.67 12.47
N PHE A 192 22.39 40.37 12.23
CA PHE A 192 22.71 39.39 13.28
C PHE A 192 24.19 39.35 13.69
N GLY A 193 24.80 40.53 13.85
CA GLY A 193 26.19 40.75 14.29
C GLY A 193 27.29 40.62 13.24
N GLY A 194 26.97 40.07 12.08
CA GLY A 194 27.91 39.91 10.98
C GLY A 194 28.99 38.87 11.26
N GLY A 195 29.72 38.51 10.22
CA GLY A 195 30.78 37.52 10.27
C GLY A 195 32.12 38.07 10.70
N VAL A 196 32.95 37.15 11.20
CA VAL A 196 34.33 37.45 11.53
C VAL A 196 35.21 37.33 10.28
N ARG A 197 36.09 38.31 10.07
CA ARG A 197 36.99 38.36 8.90
C ARG A 197 38.20 37.43 9.02
N ASP A 198 38.69 37.19 10.23
CA ASP A 198 39.82 36.29 10.52
C ASP A 198 39.73 35.77 11.97
N PRO A 199 39.78 34.45 12.23
CA PRO A 199 39.81 33.35 11.26
C PRO A 199 38.45 33.10 10.59
N LEU A 200 38.47 32.74 9.31
CA LEU A 200 37.30 32.19 8.59
C LEU A 200 37.02 30.74 9.03
N LEU A 201 35.79 30.26 8.89
CA LEU A 201 35.52 28.84 9.17
C LEU A 201 36.12 27.94 8.10
N LEU A 202 36.15 28.40 6.84
CA LEU A 202 36.35 27.56 5.65
C LEU A 202 35.26 26.49 5.56
N ALA A 203 34.03 26.93 5.85
CA ALA A 203 32.83 26.13 5.74
C ALA A 203 32.48 25.95 4.27
N ASP A 204 32.20 24.71 3.91
CA ASP A 204 31.63 24.33 2.63
C ASP A 204 30.20 23.83 2.87
N ILE A 205 29.22 24.53 2.28
CA ILE A 205 27.80 24.27 2.45
C ILE A 205 27.20 23.77 1.15
N ARG A 206 26.58 22.59 1.20
CA ARG A 206 25.72 22.09 0.13
C ARG A 206 24.28 22.22 0.57
N TRP A 207 23.54 23.07 -0.11
CA TRP A 207 22.17 23.40 0.24
C TRP A 207 21.23 22.90 -0.84
N THR A 208 20.34 21.98 -0.46
CA THR A 208 19.24 21.50 -1.29
C THR A 208 17.92 21.93 -0.69
N SER A 209 16.99 22.46 -1.48
CA SER A 209 15.61 22.68 -1.03
C SER A 209 14.63 22.10 -2.04
N TRP A 210 13.50 21.56 -1.59
CA TRP A 210 12.55 20.92 -2.50
C TRP A 210 11.12 20.92 -1.96
N THR A 211 10.17 20.66 -2.85
CA THR A 211 8.74 20.65 -2.57
C THR A 211 8.07 19.46 -3.24
N TYR A 212 6.85 19.14 -2.80
CA TYR A 212 6.01 18.10 -3.38
C TYR A 212 4.63 18.66 -3.74
N THR A 213 3.97 18.03 -4.71
CA THR A 213 2.58 18.33 -5.11
C THR A 213 1.55 17.40 -4.47
N HIS A 214 1.99 16.45 -3.64
CA HIS A 214 1.11 15.50 -2.96
C HIS A 214 0.07 16.23 -2.08
N PRO A 215 -1.19 15.76 -2.01
CA PRO A 215 -2.18 16.29 -1.08
C PRO A 215 -1.65 16.30 0.34
N GLY A 216 -1.93 17.37 1.08
CA GLY A 216 -1.43 17.52 2.44
C GLY A 216 -0.03 18.13 2.53
N LEU A 217 0.84 18.02 1.51
CA LEU A 217 2.19 18.62 1.48
C LEU A 217 2.25 20.03 0.88
N ALA A 218 1.11 20.56 0.43
CA ALA A 218 1.04 21.86 -0.24
C ALA A 218 1.58 23.03 0.58
N ASP A 219 1.54 22.91 1.91
CA ASP A 219 1.97 23.93 2.87
C ASP A 219 3.31 23.60 3.54
N ALA A 220 4.17 22.82 2.87
CA ALA A 220 5.52 22.50 3.34
C ALA A 220 6.59 22.70 2.27
N GLN A 221 7.78 23.13 2.70
CA GLN A 221 9.00 23.15 1.89
C GLN A 221 10.17 22.56 2.69
N PHE A 222 10.86 21.59 2.11
CA PHE A 222 11.94 20.86 2.76
C PHE A 222 13.28 21.48 2.42
N ILE A 223 14.19 21.47 3.39
CA ILE A 223 15.51 22.06 3.26
C ILE A 223 16.56 21.14 3.90
N GLU A 224 17.65 20.91 3.19
CA GLU A 224 18.79 20.10 3.60
C GLU A 224 20.08 20.91 3.46
N TRP A 225 20.87 20.96 4.53
CA TRP A 225 22.23 21.50 4.54
C TRP A 225 23.22 20.39 4.88
N LYS A 226 24.19 20.18 3.99
CA LYS A 226 25.44 19.48 4.33
C LYS A 226 26.47 20.54 4.69
N ILE A 227 26.93 20.51 5.92
CA ILE A 227 27.91 21.45 6.48
C ILE A 227 29.23 20.70 6.58
N ILE A 228 30.26 21.16 5.87
CA ILE A 228 31.52 20.44 5.75
C ILE A 228 32.66 21.36 6.18
N ASN A 229 33.49 20.88 7.11
CA ASN A 229 34.80 21.48 7.35
C ASN A 229 35.78 20.88 6.33
N GLN A 230 36.03 21.57 5.23
CA GLN A 230 36.88 21.10 4.13
C GLN A 230 38.36 21.52 4.30
N SER A 231 38.76 21.94 5.50
CA SER A 231 40.12 22.40 5.72
C SER A 231 41.15 21.28 5.49
N THR A 232 42.31 21.61 4.93
CA THR A 232 43.44 20.67 4.85
C THR A 232 44.38 20.77 6.05
N ASP A 233 44.25 21.84 6.83
CA ASP A 233 44.90 22.02 8.12
C ASP A 233 44.18 21.18 9.20
N THR A 234 44.84 20.12 9.65
CA THR A 234 44.33 19.20 10.69
C THR A 234 44.09 19.87 12.04
N ASP A 235 44.75 21.01 12.31
CA ASP A 235 44.59 21.76 13.56
C ASP A 235 43.39 22.73 13.50
N ARG A 236 42.78 22.93 12.33
CA ARG A 236 41.60 23.79 12.12
C ARG A 236 40.29 23.14 12.53
N VAL A 237 40.27 22.53 13.71
CA VAL A 237 39.08 21.94 14.33
C VAL A 237 38.14 23.06 14.79
N TRP A 238 36.89 23.03 14.34
CA TRP A 238 35.85 23.91 14.86
C TRP A 238 35.44 23.40 16.24
N LYS A 239 35.79 24.14 17.30
CA LYS A 239 35.46 23.81 18.68
C LYS A 239 34.29 24.64 19.18
N ARG A 240 33.52 24.09 20.13
CA ARG A 240 32.35 24.75 20.73
C ARG A 240 31.36 25.23 19.66
N THR A 241 31.19 24.43 18.62
CA THR A 241 30.49 24.84 17.40
C THR A 241 29.02 25.12 17.70
N ARG A 242 28.54 26.25 17.20
CA ARG A 242 27.15 26.68 17.22
C ARG A 242 26.68 26.86 15.79
N VAL A 243 25.51 26.33 15.50
CA VAL A 243 24.77 26.67 14.29
C VAL A 243 23.44 27.23 14.74
N ALA A 244 22.90 28.21 14.04
CA ALA A 244 21.57 28.71 14.32
C ALA A 244 20.81 29.02 13.05
N LEU A 245 19.55 28.61 13.01
CA LEU A 245 18.61 29.08 12.02
C LEU A 245 18.01 30.38 12.54
N PHE A 246 18.34 31.47 11.87
CA PHE A 246 17.68 32.76 12.03
C PHE A 246 16.39 32.75 11.20
N THR A 247 15.32 33.30 11.76
CA THR A 247 14.07 33.56 11.02
C THR A 247 13.41 34.82 11.58
N LEU A 248 12.92 35.66 10.68
CA LEU A 248 12.06 36.80 10.99
C LEU A 248 10.63 36.49 10.49
N PRO A 249 9.77 35.91 11.34
CA PRO A 249 8.35 35.78 11.02
C PRO A 249 7.74 37.18 10.85
N GLU A 250 6.97 37.35 9.79
CA GLU A 250 6.13 38.52 9.55
C GLU A 250 4.82 38.00 9.01
N ILE A 251 3.87 37.72 9.91
CA ILE A 251 2.62 37.06 9.56
C ILE A 251 1.62 38.13 9.22
N GLY A 252 1.74 38.66 8.01
CA GLY A 252 0.98 39.82 7.57
C GLY A 252 1.54 41.12 8.15
N ASP A 253 0.93 41.64 9.22
CA ASP A 253 1.35 42.86 9.91
C ASP A 253 2.55 42.59 10.85
N PRO A 254 3.75 43.15 10.60
CA PRO A 254 4.97 42.86 11.38
C PRO A 254 4.98 43.43 12.82
N SER A 255 3.86 44.01 13.26
CA SER A 255 3.71 44.67 14.56
C SER A 255 2.88 43.86 15.57
N ASP A 256 2.49 42.63 15.26
CA ASP A 256 1.67 41.83 16.17
C ASP A 256 2.03 40.34 16.27
N GLU A 257 3.29 39.97 16.02
CA GLU A 257 3.77 38.61 16.22
C GLU A 257 4.06 38.24 17.68
N TYR A 258 3.88 36.95 17.95
CA TYR A 258 4.52 36.20 19.03
C TYR A 258 5.29 35.01 18.46
N ILE A 259 6.20 34.49 19.27
CA ILE A 259 6.97 33.28 18.96
C ILE A 259 6.85 32.24 20.08
N GLY A 260 7.16 31.00 19.75
CA GLY A 260 7.20 29.91 20.70
C GLY A 260 7.95 28.69 20.17
N CYS A 261 8.14 27.72 21.04
CA CYS A 261 8.74 26.46 20.66
C CYS A 261 8.03 25.27 21.30
N ASP A 262 8.22 24.11 20.67
CA ASP A 262 7.86 22.81 21.23
C ASP A 262 9.09 21.92 21.18
N THR A 263 9.67 21.66 22.35
CA THR A 263 10.94 20.94 22.48
C THR A 263 10.81 19.45 22.16
N ASN A 264 9.66 18.83 22.44
CA ASN A 264 9.39 17.45 22.09
C ASN A 264 9.28 17.30 20.57
N LEU A 265 8.62 18.25 19.92
CA LEU A 265 8.49 18.29 18.48
C LEU A 265 9.71 18.92 17.79
N LYS A 266 10.73 19.43 18.48
CA LYS A 266 11.86 20.17 17.87
C LYS A 266 11.39 21.21 16.84
N LEU A 267 10.37 21.98 17.23
CA LEU A 267 9.66 22.93 16.39
C LEU A 267 9.80 24.32 17.00
N GLY A 268 10.28 25.28 16.21
CA GLY A 268 10.13 26.71 16.49
C GLY A 268 9.01 27.28 15.63
N TYR A 269 8.20 28.19 16.17
CA TYR A 269 7.09 28.78 15.45
C TYR A 269 6.85 30.25 15.78
N GLY A 270 6.28 30.96 14.81
CA GLY A 270 5.72 32.30 14.94
C GLY A 270 4.21 32.28 14.70
N TYR A 271 3.46 33.12 15.39
CA TYR A 271 2.01 33.22 15.25
C TYR A 271 1.52 34.62 15.61
N ASN A 272 0.34 34.98 15.14
CA ASN A 272 -0.25 36.28 15.48
C ASN A 272 -0.57 36.34 16.98
N GLY A 273 -0.12 37.38 17.67
CA GLY A 273 -0.42 37.62 19.08
C GLY A 273 -1.84 38.13 19.31
N LYS A 274 -2.52 38.63 18.26
CA LYS A 274 -3.89 39.13 18.30
C LYS A 274 -4.85 38.24 17.48
N PRO A 275 -6.16 38.22 17.80
CA PRO A 275 -7.15 37.44 17.02
C PRO A 275 -7.32 37.87 15.57
N ASN A 276 -7.02 39.13 15.26
CA ASN A 276 -7.07 39.70 13.92
C ASN A 276 -5.70 40.33 13.62
N ASP A 277 -5.07 39.82 12.56
CA ASP A 277 -3.88 40.44 11.97
C ASP A 277 -4.32 41.73 11.26
N GLY A 278 -3.58 42.82 11.49
CA GLY A 278 -3.95 44.23 11.31
C GLY A 278 -4.86 44.58 10.11
N SER A 279 -5.62 45.67 10.21
CA SER A 279 -6.51 46.12 9.12
C SER A 279 -5.91 47.19 8.21
N GLY A 280 -4.63 47.54 8.39
CA GLY A 280 -3.98 48.71 7.76
C GLY A 280 -2.91 48.37 6.71
N PHE A 281 -2.32 47.18 6.76
CA PHE A 281 -1.33 46.73 5.78
C PHE A 281 -2.00 45.87 4.71
N ALA A 282 -1.63 46.09 3.45
CA ALA A 282 -2.25 45.40 2.31
C ALA A 282 -2.02 43.87 2.31
N ASN A 283 -0.99 43.40 3.02
CA ASN A 283 -0.58 42.00 3.13
C ASN A 283 -1.15 41.27 4.36
N SER A 284 -1.96 41.91 5.21
CA SER A 284 -2.51 41.28 6.41
C SER A 284 -3.51 40.14 6.10
N TYR A 285 -3.50 39.11 6.94
CA TYR A 285 -4.38 37.95 6.92
C TYR A 285 -5.79 38.26 7.40
N GLY A 286 -5.98 39.25 8.28
CA GLY A 286 -7.27 39.59 8.85
C GLY A 286 -7.72 38.58 9.91
N GLN A 287 -8.97 38.14 9.84
CA GLN A 287 -9.54 37.18 10.79
C GLN A 287 -8.96 35.78 10.52
N TYR A 288 -8.53 35.09 11.59
CA TYR A 288 -7.91 33.75 11.54
C TYR A 288 -6.51 33.73 10.89
N PRO A 289 -5.55 34.52 11.40
CA PRO A 289 -4.19 34.51 10.86
C PRO A 289 -3.53 33.13 11.06
N PRO A 290 -2.64 32.73 10.13
CA PRO A 290 -1.94 31.45 10.21
C PRO A 290 -0.82 31.49 11.27
N ALA A 291 -0.20 30.33 11.50
CA ALA A 291 1.06 30.18 12.20
C ALA A 291 2.11 29.65 11.22
N TYR A 292 3.33 30.17 11.33
CA TYR A 292 4.52 29.68 10.63
C TYR A 292 5.35 28.80 11.56
N GLY A 293 5.96 27.74 11.05
CA GLY A 293 6.88 26.92 11.83
C GLY A 293 8.05 26.36 11.03
N PHE A 294 9.17 26.18 11.73
CA PHE A 294 10.32 25.43 11.24
C PHE A 294 10.57 24.22 12.14
N LYS A 295 10.42 23.03 11.57
CA LYS A 295 10.62 21.74 12.25
C LYS A 295 11.97 21.16 11.85
N VAL A 296 12.74 20.73 12.85
CA VAL A 296 13.97 19.96 12.62
C VAL A 296 13.60 18.49 12.46
N LEU A 297 13.80 17.94 11.26
CA LEU A 297 13.49 16.55 10.91
C LEU A 297 14.66 15.61 11.23
N LYS A 298 15.87 16.08 10.96
CA LYS A 298 17.15 15.47 11.32
C LYS A 298 18.12 16.60 11.56
N GLY A 299 19.01 16.48 12.54
CA GLY A 299 20.11 17.43 12.58
C GLY A 299 21.43 16.83 12.97
N MET A 300 22.32 17.71 13.39
CA MET A 300 23.74 17.43 13.50
C MET A 300 24.02 16.42 14.60
N VAL A 301 25.04 15.61 14.40
CA VAL A 301 25.40 14.56 15.33
C VAL A 301 26.86 14.72 15.71
N ASP A 302 27.11 14.68 17.02
CA ASP A 302 28.46 14.55 17.53
C ASP A 302 29.01 13.18 17.10
N LYS A 303 30.03 13.15 16.23
CA LYS A 303 30.51 11.91 15.63
C LYS A 303 31.12 10.93 16.64
N ILE A 304 31.60 11.41 17.78
CA ILE A 304 32.25 10.59 18.79
C ILE A 304 31.20 9.92 19.68
N THR A 305 30.27 10.73 20.20
CA THR A 305 29.25 10.28 21.15
C THR A 305 27.99 9.74 20.46
N ASN A 306 27.81 10.05 19.17
CA ASN A 306 26.60 9.81 18.39
C ASN A 306 25.33 10.42 19.04
N ILE A 307 25.51 11.50 19.80
CA ILE A 307 24.42 12.25 20.45
C ILE A 307 23.92 13.32 19.46
N ASP A 308 22.60 13.41 19.35
CA ASP A 308 21.91 14.45 18.59
C ASP A 308 22.21 15.84 19.17
N GLN A 309 22.75 16.73 18.34
CA GLN A 309 23.07 18.12 18.67
C GLN A 309 22.06 19.09 18.06
N SER A 310 20.85 18.62 17.81
CA SER A 310 19.81 19.39 17.13
C SER A 310 18.82 20.01 18.09
N PHE A 311 18.40 21.24 17.80
CA PHE A 311 17.41 21.96 18.60
C PHE A 311 17.85 22.10 20.08
N THR A 312 19.08 22.55 20.29
CA THR A 312 19.71 22.66 21.62
C THR A 312 19.33 23.93 22.36
N SER A 313 18.77 24.91 21.66
CA SER A 313 18.19 26.12 22.24
C SER A 313 17.14 26.73 21.34
N PHE A 314 16.27 27.53 21.94
CA PHE A 314 15.34 28.42 21.26
C PHE A 314 15.36 29.77 21.97
N SER A 315 15.82 30.81 21.27
CA SER A 315 16.03 32.16 21.81
C SER A 315 15.50 33.23 20.84
N THR A 316 15.58 34.49 21.28
CA THR A 316 15.19 35.68 20.51
C THR A 316 16.12 36.84 20.86
N PHE A 317 15.97 37.93 20.13
CA PHE A 317 16.39 39.26 20.53
C PHE A 317 15.30 40.27 20.11
N MET A 318 15.42 41.51 20.56
CA MET A 318 14.47 42.59 20.30
C MET A 318 15.13 43.67 19.44
N ASP A 319 14.32 44.33 18.61
CA ASP A 319 14.78 45.52 17.89
C ASP A 319 15.22 46.62 18.87
N VAL A 320 16.25 47.38 18.48
CA VAL A 320 16.87 48.47 19.26
C VAL A 320 15.93 49.66 19.51
N SER A 321 14.74 49.68 18.86
CA SER A 321 13.74 50.74 18.98
C SER A 321 12.88 50.67 20.26
N GLY A 322 12.97 49.59 21.05
CA GLY A 322 12.18 49.40 22.28
C GLY A 322 12.93 49.65 23.61
N SER A 323 12.17 49.74 24.72
CA SER A 323 12.71 49.85 26.09
C SER A 323 13.27 48.52 26.64
N TYR A 324 13.95 47.73 25.80
CA TYR A 324 14.55 46.45 26.20
C TYR A 324 15.97 46.66 26.70
N PRO A 325 16.44 45.83 27.66
CA PRO A 325 17.77 46.00 28.18
C PRO A 325 18.82 45.60 27.10
N PRO A 326 20.01 46.24 27.08
CA PRO A 326 20.96 46.06 25.98
C PRO A 326 21.41 44.63 25.68
N CYS A 327 21.36 43.72 26.68
CA CYS A 327 21.72 42.32 26.47
C CYS A 327 20.68 41.52 25.67
N GLU A 328 19.45 42.03 25.53
CA GLU A 328 18.35 41.43 24.76
C GLU A 328 18.17 42.07 23.38
N SER A 329 18.86 43.17 23.08
CA SER A 329 18.75 43.84 21.79
C SER A 329 19.48 43.09 20.67
N GLU A 330 19.18 43.41 19.42
CA GLU A 330 19.89 42.88 18.25
C GLU A 330 21.42 43.01 18.40
N PRO A 331 22.21 41.97 18.07
CA PRO A 331 23.67 41.96 18.25
C PRO A 331 24.41 42.71 17.13
N ILE A 332 23.96 43.88 16.68
CA ILE A 332 24.53 44.58 15.51
C ILE A 332 26.03 44.85 15.69
N GLY A 333 26.86 44.26 14.83
CA GLY A 333 28.32 44.36 14.92
C GLY A 333 28.95 43.69 16.15
N GLU A 334 28.23 42.81 16.85
CA GLU A 334 28.69 42.10 18.06
C GLU A 334 28.81 40.57 17.86
N PRO A 335 29.82 40.04 17.14
CA PRO A 335 29.91 38.61 16.83
C PRO A 335 29.89 37.69 18.06
N LEU A 336 30.50 38.09 19.18
CA LEU A 336 30.45 37.29 20.41
C LEU A 336 29.04 37.29 21.03
N GLY A 337 28.31 38.41 20.94
CA GLY A 337 26.91 38.49 21.34
C GLY A 337 26.02 37.57 20.49
N THR A 338 26.27 37.52 19.18
CA THR A 338 25.63 36.55 18.27
C THR A 338 25.92 35.11 18.69
N TYR A 339 27.19 34.75 18.89
CA TYR A 339 27.57 33.41 19.35
C TYR A 339 26.84 33.01 20.66
N ASN A 340 26.71 33.96 21.60
CA ASN A 340 26.01 33.73 22.86
C ASN A 340 24.51 33.50 22.65
N LEU A 341 23.85 34.31 21.81
CA LEU A 341 22.45 34.12 21.43
C LEU A 341 22.19 32.76 20.77
N MET A 342 23.08 32.33 19.87
CA MET A 342 23.02 31.00 19.23
C MET A 342 23.16 29.84 20.23
N SER A 343 23.72 30.08 21.42
CA SER A 343 23.87 29.09 22.48
C SER A 343 22.69 29.01 23.45
N GLY A 344 21.69 29.88 23.26
CA GLY A 344 20.47 29.95 24.06
C GLY A 344 20.56 30.87 25.28
N VAL A 345 21.51 31.79 25.34
CA VAL A 345 21.62 32.82 26.40
C VAL A 345 21.58 34.22 25.78
N LYS A 346 21.55 35.28 26.58
CA LYS A 346 21.55 36.67 26.10
C LYS A 346 22.94 37.08 25.61
N LYS A 347 23.06 38.24 24.95
CA LYS A 347 24.33 38.71 24.33
C LYS A 347 25.50 38.75 25.31
N ASP A 348 25.23 39.04 26.58
CA ASP A 348 26.21 39.19 27.66
C ASP A 348 26.39 37.92 28.51
N LEU A 349 25.96 36.74 28.03
CA LEU A 349 25.93 35.45 28.73
C LEU A 349 24.86 35.30 29.83
N THR A 350 24.04 36.33 30.08
CA THR A 350 22.96 36.23 31.06
C THR A 350 21.94 35.17 30.60
N PRO A 351 21.49 34.26 31.48
CA PRO A 351 20.48 33.27 31.12
C PRO A 351 19.10 33.91 30.95
N TRP A 352 18.28 33.31 30.08
CA TRP A 352 16.84 33.57 30.08
C TRP A 352 16.20 32.91 31.31
N ILE A 353 15.29 33.62 31.98
CA ILE A 353 14.60 33.12 33.16
C ILE A 353 13.14 32.87 32.82
N ASN A 354 12.65 31.67 33.13
CA ASN A 354 11.22 31.37 33.00
C ASN A 354 10.47 32.05 34.17
N PRO A 355 9.58 33.04 33.90
CA PRO A 355 8.94 33.83 34.94
C PRO A 355 7.97 33.03 35.83
N LEU A 356 7.51 31.86 35.36
CA LEU A 356 6.61 30.99 36.13
C LEU A 356 7.34 30.10 37.13
N THR A 357 8.63 29.84 36.90
CA THR A 357 9.42 28.89 37.70
C THR A 357 10.63 29.53 38.38
N GLY A 358 11.06 30.71 37.92
CA GLY A 358 12.30 31.36 38.35
C GLY A 358 13.58 30.66 37.87
N ALA A 359 13.47 29.63 37.03
CA ALA A 359 14.62 28.83 36.60
C ALA A 359 15.26 29.37 35.30
N PRO A 360 16.60 29.35 35.19
CA PRO A 360 17.31 29.53 33.93
C PRO A 360 16.88 28.51 32.87
N THR A 361 16.76 28.95 31.62
CA THR A 361 16.40 28.08 30.49
C THR A 361 17.07 28.55 29.20
N LYS A 362 17.29 27.61 28.28
CA LYS A 362 17.72 27.86 26.90
C LYS A 362 16.57 27.82 25.89
N PHE A 363 15.35 27.54 26.37
CA PHE A 363 14.14 27.46 25.58
C PHE A 363 13.14 28.46 26.14
N ILE A 364 12.98 29.56 25.43
CA ILE A 364 11.95 30.56 25.75
C ILE A 364 10.60 30.13 25.17
N TYR A 365 9.53 30.49 25.88
CA TYR A 365 8.14 30.26 25.48
C TYR A 365 7.79 28.82 25.04
N PRO A 366 8.14 27.77 25.82
CA PRO A 366 7.83 26.37 25.48
C PRO A 366 6.36 25.96 25.74
N GLY A 367 5.53 26.89 26.24
CA GLY A 367 4.13 26.65 26.56
C GLY A 367 3.23 26.57 25.34
N ASP A 368 1.99 26.15 25.56
CA ASP A 368 0.99 25.98 24.51
C ASP A 368 0.04 27.19 24.47
N PRO A 369 0.04 27.98 23.38
CA PRO A 369 -0.77 29.20 23.28
C PRO A 369 -2.28 28.96 23.29
N GLU A 370 -2.78 27.86 22.70
CA GLU A 370 -4.22 27.60 22.60
C GLU A 370 -4.82 27.19 23.95
N THR A 371 -4.13 26.30 24.66
CA THR A 371 -4.58 25.87 26.00
C THR A 371 -4.20 26.87 27.10
N GLY A 372 -3.28 27.79 26.81
CA GLY A 372 -2.71 28.71 27.80
C GLY A 372 -1.83 28.01 28.85
N THR A 373 -1.37 26.79 28.59
CA THR A 373 -0.55 26.01 29.54
C THR A 373 0.95 26.31 29.37
N GLY A 374 1.74 26.15 30.44
CA GLY A 374 3.18 26.45 30.41
C GLY A 374 3.50 27.94 30.27
N TRP A 375 4.76 28.25 29.93
CA TRP A 375 5.23 29.61 29.68
C TRP A 375 5.04 29.97 28.21
N THR A 376 4.10 30.86 27.93
CA THR A 376 3.89 31.48 26.61
C THR A 376 4.30 32.95 26.67
N GLU A 377 4.48 33.58 25.52
CA GLU A 377 4.86 34.98 25.46
C GLU A 377 3.83 35.93 26.11
N PHE A 378 2.55 35.55 26.07
CA PHE A 378 1.47 36.24 26.78
C PHE A 378 1.63 36.24 28.32
N LYS A 379 2.38 35.28 28.88
CA LYS A 379 2.68 35.20 30.32
C LYS A 379 3.96 35.94 30.71
N GLY A 380 4.47 36.78 29.81
CA GLY A 380 5.51 37.74 30.16
C GLY A 380 6.93 37.20 30.12
N SER A 381 7.86 37.98 30.64
CA SER A 381 9.29 37.72 30.64
C SER A 381 10.00 38.39 31.83
N VAL A 382 11.23 37.96 32.10
CA VAL A 382 12.13 38.60 33.07
C VAL A 382 13.23 39.34 32.30
N GLN A 383 13.30 40.66 32.51
CA GLN A 383 14.32 41.53 31.95
C GLN A 383 15.50 41.63 32.91
N ASN A 384 16.56 40.87 32.62
CA ASN A 384 17.79 40.75 33.42
C ASN A 384 19.02 40.79 32.50
N CYS A 385 20.12 41.39 32.95
CA CYS A 385 21.42 41.42 32.27
C CYS A 385 22.56 41.26 33.30
N ASN A 386 23.81 41.31 32.85
CA ASN A 386 25.03 41.26 33.66
C ASN A 386 25.15 40.00 34.54
N GLY A 387 24.57 38.88 34.09
CA GLY A 387 24.58 37.60 34.81
C GLY A 387 23.57 37.51 35.96
N GLU A 388 22.71 38.52 36.15
CA GLU A 388 21.70 38.49 37.20
C GLU A 388 20.63 37.41 36.91
N LEU A 389 20.15 36.73 37.96
CA LEU A 389 19.06 35.75 37.85
C LEU A 389 17.68 36.35 38.16
N THR A 390 17.66 37.61 38.54
CA THR A 390 16.46 38.40 38.85
C THR A 390 16.45 39.65 37.99
N GLY A 391 15.28 40.24 37.79
CA GLY A 391 15.14 41.42 36.95
C GLY A 391 13.72 41.98 36.96
N ASN A 392 13.48 42.99 36.13
CA ASN A 392 12.14 43.55 35.99
C ASN A 392 11.22 42.52 35.35
N ILE A 393 10.06 42.28 35.96
CA ILE A 393 9.07 41.33 35.44
C ILE A 393 8.09 42.09 34.56
N THR A 394 8.03 41.70 33.29
CA THR A 394 6.95 42.09 32.38
C THR A 394 5.88 41.02 32.46
N ASN A 395 4.66 41.35 32.92
CA ASN A 395 3.61 40.35 33.13
C ASN A 395 2.96 39.85 31.82
N VAL A 396 2.94 40.71 30.79
CA VAL A 396 2.45 40.39 29.44
C VAL A 396 3.37 41.10 28.46
N ASN A 397 4.02 40.36 27.57
CA ASN A 397 4.83 40.97 26.52
C ASN A 397 3.90 41.54 25.44
N PRO A 398 4.05 42.80 25.01
CA PRO A 398 3.27 43.32 23.89
C PRO A 398 3.65 42.60 22.59
N PRO A 399 2.70 42.17 21.74
CA PRO A 399 3.00 41.66 20.40
C PRO A 399 3.81 42.67 19.58
N GLY A 400 4.66 42.18 18.68
CA GLY A 400 5.50 43.02 17.83
C GLY A 400 6.48 42.18 17.03
N THR A 401 7.39 42.82 16.31
CA THR A 401 8.44 42.14 15.54
C THR A 401 9.24 41.18 16.43
N ARG A 402 9.42 39.94 15.99
CA ARG A 402 10.14 38.88 16.70
C ARG A 402 11.16 38.19 15.83
N TYR A 403 12.28 37.81 16.45
CA TYR A 403 13.34 37.06 15.80
C TYR A 403 13.41 35.67 16.40
N LEU A 404 13.13 34.67 15.57
CA LEU A 404 13.19 33.29 15.97
C LEU A 404 14.60 32.75 15.74
N LEU A 405 15.24 32.25 16.81
CA LEU A 405 16.54 31.60 16.74
C LEU A 405 16.44 30.15 17.20
N ILE A 406 16.58 29.21 16.27
CA ILE A 406 16.74 27.78 16.60
C ILE A 406 18.22 27.47 16.63
N GLY A 407 18.74 27.16 17.82
CA GLY A 407 20.15 26.81 18.02
C GLY A 407 20.41 25.31 17.89
N PHE A 408 21.61 25.00 17.42
CA PHE A 408 22.15 23.66 17.26
C PHE A 408 23.60 23.64 17.80
N GLY A 409 24.03 22.52 18.38
CA GLY A 409 25.36 22.37 19.00
C GLY A 409 25.40 22.72 20.50
N LYS A 410 26.51 22.34 21.15
CA LYS A 410 26.77 22.51 22.59
C LYS A 410 28.27 22.76 22.88
N ASP A 411 28.64 23.10 24.11
CA ASP A 411 29.98 23.64 24.43
C ASP A 411 31.13 22.71 24.06
N ASP A 412 30.92 21.40 24.03
CA ASP A 412 31.90 20.40 23.64
C ASP A 412 31.70 19.86 22.21
N PHE A 413 30.78 20.42 21.43
CA PHE A 413 30.55 19.98 20.04
C PHE A 413 31.70 20.45 19.14
N THR A 414 32.31 19.49 18.44
CA THR A 414 33.44 19.75 17.52
C THR A 414 33.14 19.26 16.10
N ILE A 415 33.64 19.98 15.10
CA ILE A 415 33.64 19.56 13.69
C ILE A 415 35.08 19.62 13.19
N SER A 416 35.68 18.44 12.98
CA SER A 416 37.07 18.32 12.55
C SER A 416 37.21 18.51 11.04
N PRO A 417 38.40 18.87 10.53
CA PRO A 417 38.69 18.84 9.11
C PRO A 417 38.32 17.49 8.48
N GLY A 418 37.62 17.53 7.34
CA GLY A 418 37.01 16.37 6.67
C GLY A 418 35.64 15.95 7.19
N ASP A 419 35.14 16.52 8.29
CA ASP A 419 33.83 16.18 8.83
C ASP A 419 32.69 16.82 8.05
N THR A 420 31.71 16.00 7.68
CA THR A 420 30.39 16.42 7.19
C THR A 420 29.32 16.24 8.26
N GLN A 421 28.53 17.29 8.49
CA GLN A 421 27.30 17.30 9.27
C GLN A 421 26.09 17.45 8.34
N LEU A 422 24.96 16.85 8.73
CA LEU A 422 23.72 16.91 7.96
C LEU A 422 22.62 17.53 8.82
N LEU A 423 21.97 18.57 8.31
CA LEU A 423 20.79 19.20 8.89
C LEU A 423 19.65 19.15 7.88
N VAL A 424 18.50 18.62 8.28
CA VAL A 424 17.29 18.56 7.48
C VAL A 424 16.14 19.15 8.27
N GLY A 425 15.46 20.12 7.68
CA GLY A 425 14.28 20.73 8.26
C GLY A 425 13.17 20.94 7.24
N VAL A 426 12.03 21.39 7.74
CA VAL A 426 10.87 21.74 6.94
C VAL A 426 10.26 23.02 7.46
N GLN A 427 10.03 23.96 6.56
CA GLN A 427 9.24 25.15 6.86
C GLN A 427 7.79 24.93 6.44
N MET A 428 6.87 25.39 7.28
CA MET A 428 5.45 25.10 7.16
C MET A 428 4.60 26.30 7.55
N VAL A 429 3.41 26.40 6.97
CA VAL A 429 2.39 27.39 7.38
C VAL A 429 1.05 26.67 7.57
N ARG A 430 0.34 26.93 8.66
CA ARG A 430 -1.00 26.37 8.89
C ARG A 430 -1.95 27.40 9.48
N VAL A 431 -3.21 27.30 9.07
CA VAL A 431 -4.31 28.08 9.61
C VAL A 431 -5.24 27.18 10.41
N GLY A 432 -5.69 27.68 11.56
CA GLY A 432 -6.69 27.06 12.40
C GLY A 432 -7.99 27.86 12.43
N THR A 433 -8.85 27.55 13.40
CA THR A 433 -10.12 28.27 13.64
C THR A 433 -9.93 29.62 14.33
N ASN A 434 -8.70 29.93 14.78
CA ASN A 434 -8.25 31.21 15.34
C ASN A 434 -6.71 31.22 15.40
N HIS A 435 -6.12 32.37 15.74
CA HIS A 435 -4.67 32.56 15.78
C HIS A 435 -3.92 31.58 16.72
N LEU A 436 -4.54 31.17 17.83
CA LEU A 436 -3.95 30.20 18.75
C LEU A 436 -4.13 28.76 18.23
N ASN A 437 -5.32 28.43 17.72
CA ASN A 437 -5.59 27.13 17.10
C ASN A 437 -4.70 26.89 15.86
N SER A 438 -4.29 27.94 15.14
CA SER A 438 -3.29 27.85 14.06
C SER A 438 -1.99 27.20 14.54
N VAL A 439 -1.54 27.46 15.77
CA VAL A 439 -0.36 26.81 16.37
C VAL A 439 -0.61 25.31 16.57
N THR A 440 -1.78 24.92 17.07
CA THR A 440 -2.14 23.51 17.25
C THR A 440 -2.21 22.76 15.92
N MET A 441 -2.76 23.38 14.88
CA MET A 441 -2.78 22.81 13.53
C MET A 441 -1.38 22.67 12.95
N LEU A 442 -0.50 23.66 13.20
CA LEU A 442 0.92 23.61 12.82
C LEU A 442 1.67 22.47 13.53
N LYS A 443 1.47 22.29 14.84
CA LYS A 443 2.07 21.20 15.62
C LYS A 443 1.69 19.82 15.07
N ARG A 444 0.39 19.59 14.82
CA ARG A 444 -0.11 18.34 14.18
C ARG A 444 0.51 18.12 12.81
N TYR A 445 0.63 19.17 12.02
CA TYR A 445 1.23 19.07 10.70
C TYR A 445 2.73 18.77 10.75
N SER A 446 3.44 19.26 11.77
CA SER A 446 4.86 18.95 12.00
C SER A 446 5.10 17.46 12.29
N GLU A 447 4.18 16.80 12.99
CA GLU A 447 4.24 15.35 13.23
C GLU A 447 4.07 14.57 11.93
N ALA A 448 3.14 15.01 11.07
CA ALA A 448 2.95 14.44 9.74
C ALA A 448 4.21 14.60 8.87
N MET A 449 4.90 15.74 8.94
CA MET A 449 6.17 15.94 8.24
C MET A 449 7.30 15.05 8.78
N GLN A 450 7.39 14.86 10.10
CA GLN A 450 8.36 13.93 10.67
C GLN A 450 8.14 12.52 10.14
N LYS A 451 6.88 12.06 10.15
CA LYS A 451 6.56 10.76 9.57
C LYS A 451 6.91 10.74 8.09
N PHE A 452 6.57 11.80 7.33
CA PHE A 452 6.91 11.95 5.91
C PHE A 452 8.41 11.76 5.61
N TYR A 453 9.25 12.34 6.46
CA TYR A 453 10.69 12.21 6.42
C TYR A 453 11.19 10.79 6.76
N ASP A 454 10.64 10.17 7.82
CA ASP A 454 11.10 8.89 8.35
C ASP A 454 10.90 7.71 7.37
N ASN A 455 10.00 7.83 6.39
CA ASN A 455 9.83 6.86 5.29
C ASN A 455 10.51 7.31 3.99
N GLU A 456 11.53 8.15 4.10
CA GLU A 456 12.37 8.56 2.98
C GLU A 456 11.58 9.25 1.85
N PHE A 457 10.55 10.02 2.21
CA PHE A 457 9.68 10.74 1.27
C PHE A 457 8.92 9.84 0.27
N ASN A 458 8.85 8.53 0.52
CA ASN A 458 7.98 7.64 -0.23
C ASN A 458 6.51 7.87 0.15
N SER A 459 5.60 7.78 -0.81
CA SER A 459 4.16 7.83 -0.51
C SER A 459 3.83 6.73 0.50
N PHE A 460 3.15 7.10 1.59
CA PHE A 460 3.24 6.32 2.82
C PHE A 460 2.58 4.96 2.75
N TYR A 461 1.71 4.73 1.77
CA TYR A 461 1.07 3.45 1.55
C TYR A 461 0.75 3.35 0.08
N SER A 462 1.57 2.64 -0.70
CA SER A 462 1.22 2.25 -2.06
C SER A 462 0.20 1.10 -2.00
N THR A 463 -0.69 1.03 -2.99
CA THR A 463 -1.55 -0.15 -3.14
C THR A 463 -0.64 -1.38 -3.30
N PRO A 464 -0.77 -2.47 -2.52
CA PRO A 464 0.13 -3.62 -2.61
C PRO A 464 0.29 -4.11 -4.06
N SER A 465 1.52 -4.45 -4.46
CA SER A 465 1.78 -5.02 -5.79
C SER A 465 1.22 -6.45 -5.87
N PRO A 466 0.33 -6.73 -6.83
CA PRO A 466 -0.19 -8.08 -7.05
C PRO A 466 0.95 -9.04 -7.38
N GLN A 467 0.94 -10.23 -6.78
CA GLN A 467 1.92 -11.26 -7.09
C GLN A 467 1.53 -11.98 -8.37
N VAL A 468 2.27 -11.72 -9.44
CA VAL A 468 1.95 -12.22 -10.79
C VAL A 468 2.69 -13.52 -11.09
N LYS A 469 1.97 -14.51 -11.61
CA LYS A 469 2.49 -15.72 -12.24
C LYS A 469 2.14 -15.70 -13.73
N SER A 470 2.97 -16.36 -14.54
CA SER A 470 2.68 -16.54 -15.96
C SER A 470 2.59 -18.03 -16.31
N SER A 471 1.75 -18.35 -17.29
CA SER A 471 1.68 -19.67 -17.93
C SER A 471 1.56 -19.49 -19.45
N ILE A 472 1.98 -20.50 -20.22
CA ILE A 472 2.04 -20.44 -21.69
C ILE A 472 0.98 -21.36 -22.30
N THR A 473 0.11 -20.81 -23.13
CA THR A 473 -0.73 -21.63 -24.03
C THR A 473 0.07 -21.94 -25.27
N HIS A 474 0.28 -23.23 -25.55
CA HIS A 474 1.01 -23.66 -26.73
C HIS A 474 0.11 -23.65 -27.96
N LEU A 475 0.49 -22.88 -28.99
CA LEU A 475 -0.20 -22.83 -30.28
C LEU A 475 0.63 -23.54 -31.37
N PRO A 476 0.01 -23.91 -32.50
CA PRO A 476 0.74 -24.53 -33.62
C PRO A 476 1.89 -23.66 -34.15
N GLY A 477 2.97 -24.31 -34.58
CA GLY A 477 4.17 -23.65 -35.09
C GLY A 477 5.02 -23.04 -33.98
N ASP A 478 5.48 -21.80 -34.19
CA ASP A 478 6.30 -21.08 -33.20
C ASP A 478 5.49 -20.08 -32.37
N LYS A 479 4.15 -20.17 -32.42
CA LYS A 479 3.22 -19.26 -31.75
C LYS A 479 2.89 -19.75 -30.34
N CYS A 480 2.57 -18.80 -29.47
CA CYS A 480 2.08 -19.07 -28.13
C CYS A 480 1.17 -17.94 -27.65
N GLU A 481 0.51 -18.15 -26.51
CA GLU A 481 -0.15 -17.09 -25.76
C GLU A 481 0.44 -17.05 -24.35
N ILE A 482 0.49 -15.87 -23.75
CA ILE A 482 0.91 -15.69 -22.37
C ILE A 482 -0.33 -15.42 -21.52
N ASN A 483 -0.56 -16.24 -20.51
CA ASN A 483 -1.59 -16.00 -19.51
C ASN A 483 -0.91 -15.47 -18.24
N LEU A 484 -1.19 -14.21 -17.91
CA LEU A 484 -0.83 -13.62 -16.63
C LEU A 484 -1.94 -13.91 -15.63
N LEU A 485 -1.58 -14.34 -14.43
CA LEU A 485 -2.49 -14.56 -13.29
C LEU A 485 -1.91 -13.87 -12.07
N TRP A 486 -2.73 -13.22 -11.25
CA TRP A 486 -2.25 -12.54 -10.04
C TRP A 486 -3.14 -12.78 -8.82
N ASP A 487 -2.59 -12.53 -7.64
CA ASP A 487 -3.30 -12.66 -6.36
C ASP A 487 -4.16 -11.41 -6.04
N ASP A 488 -4.88 -11.45 -4.91
CA ASP A 488 -5.82 -10.43 -4.48
C ASP A 488 -5.26 -9.52 -3.37
N ILE A 489 -3.94 -9.53 -3.13
CA ILE A 489 -3.30 -8.79 -2.03
C ILE A 489 -3.59 -7.27 -2.10
N ALA A 490 -3.81 -6.74 -3.30
CA ALA A 490 -4.18 -5.34 -3.52
C ALA A 490 -5.64 -5.04 -3.10
N GLU A 491 -6.54 -6.02 -3.10
CA GLU A 491 -7.98 -5.79 -3.01
C GLU A 491 -8.48 -5.43 -1.61
N SER A 492 -7.77 -5.89 -0.59
CA SER A 492 -8.01 -5.52 0.80
C SER A 492 -7.45 -4.15 1.16
N PHE A 493 -6.80 -3.46 0.22
CA PHE A 493 -6.17 -2.19 0.51
C PHE A 493 -7.22 -1.12 0.82
N ARG A 494 -7.20 -0.70 2.08
CA ARG A 494 -7.98 0.42 2.59
C ARG A 494 -7.09 1.19 3.57
N TYR A 495 -6.71 2.40 3.19
CA TYR A 495 -5.84 3.23 3.98
C TYR A 495 -6.55 4.54 4.35
N HIS A 496 -6.61 4.84 5.64
CA HIS A 496 -7.12 6.12 6.12
C HIS A 496 -5.96 7.10 6.21
N ASP A 497 -6.02 8.18 5.43
CA ASP A 497 -5.03 9.26 5.53
C ASP A 497 -5.30 10.12 6.77
N THR A 498 -4.88 9.60 7.93
CA THR A 498 -4.97 10.28 9.22
C THR A 498 -3.82 11.26 9.45
N LEU A 499 -2.86 11.34 8.53
CA LEU A 499 -1.66 12.18 8.69
C LEU A 499 -1.94 13.62 8.30
N PHE A 500 -2.67 13.83 7.22
CA PHE A 500 -2.96 15.17 6.72
C PHE A 500 -4.37 15.67 7.02
N PHE A 501 -5.28 14.76 7.38
CA PHE A 501 -6.67 15.09 7.63
C PHE A 501 -7.17 14.45 8.93
N ALA A 502 -7.76 15.27 9.80
CA ALA A 502 -8.35 14.79 11.04
C ALA A 502 -9.63 14.00 10.74
N GLY A 503 -9.54 12.67 10.81
CA GLY A 503 -10.64 11.77 11.21
C GLY A 503 -11.96 11.84 10.46
N SER A 504 -12.03 12.30 9.20
CA SER A 504 -13.23 12.17 8.38
C SER A 504 -13.15 10.93 7.48
N ASP A 505 -14.27 10.21 7.34
CA ASP A 505 -14.41 9.01 6.49
C ASP A 505 -14.17 9.28 4.99
N SER A 506 -14.13 10.55 4.59
CA SER A 506 -13.84 10.97 3.22
C SER A 506 -12.38 10.78 2.81
N ASN A 507 -11.41 10.76 3.74
CA ASN A 507 -9.97 10.71 3.40
C ASN A 507 -9.41 9.28 3.39
N ILE A 508 -10.20 8.33 2.88
CA ILE A 508 -9.83 6.92 2.77
C ILE A 508 -9.50 6.61 1.32
N TYR A 509 -8.29 6.11 1.09
CA TYR A 509 -7.93 5.42 -0.15
C TYR A 509 -8.42 3.99 -0.08
N GLU A 510 -9.14 3.55 -1.09
CA GLU A 510 -9.67 2.20 -1.17
C GLU A 510 -9.38 1.59 -2.54
N PHE A 511 -8.97 0.33 -2.55
CA PHE A 511 -8.72 -0.40 -3.79
C PHE A 511 -9.91 -0.30 -4.74
N GLU A 512 -9.62 -0.06 -6.01
CA GLU A 512 -10.62 0.15 -7.05
C GLU A 512 -10.44 -0.81 -8.23
N GLY A 513 -9.21 -1.16 -8.59
CA GLY A 513 -9.00 -2.05 -9.73
C GLY A 513 -7.54 -2.37 -10.06
N TYR A 514 -7.35 -2.99 -11.22
CA TYR A 514 -6.06 -3.35 -11.79
C TYR A 514 -5.82 -2.67 -13.14
N GLU A 515 -4.58 -2.26 -13.39
CA GLU A 515 -4.09 -1.78 -14.69
C GLU A 515 -3.00 -2.73 -15.22
N ILE A 516 -3.11 -3.15 -16.48
CA ILE A 516 -2.18 -4.07 -17.14
C ILE A 516 -1.56 -3.39 -18.35
N TYR A 517 -0.23 -3.37 -18.42
CA TYR A 517 0.52 -2.78 -19.53
C TYR A 517 1.56 -3.75 -20.10
N GLU A 518 1.88 -3.60 -21.39
CA GLU A 518 3.14 -4.10 -21.95
C GLU A 518 4.18 -2.99 -21.90
N VAL A 519 5.41 -3.34 -21.52
CA VAL A 519 6.57 -2.44 -21.52
C VAL A 519 7.43 -2.74 -22.75
N ASN A 520 7.85 -1.69 -23.45
CA ASN A 520 8.76 -1.80 -24.56
C ASN A 520 10.09 -2.44 -24.09
N THR A 521 10.52 -3.52 -24.73
CA THR A 521 11.76 -4.25 -24.40
C THR A 521 13.02 -3.38 -24.48
N ASN A 522 12.97 -2.29 -25.25
CA ASN A 522 14.06 -1.32 -25.39
C ASN A 522 13.92 -0.09 -24.46
N ALA A 523 12.92 -0.06 -23.58
CA ALA A 523 12.76 1.02 -22.62
C ALA A 523 13.93 1.05 -21.63
N LEU A 524 14.66 2.16 -21.59
CA LEU A 524 15.72 2.41 -20.62
C LEU A 524 15.17 2.89 -19.26
N ILE A 525 14.02 3.55 -19.28
CA ILE A 525 13.38 4.17 -18.11
C ILE A 525 11.88 3.84 -18.15
N LEU A 526 11.33 3.44 -17.00
CA LEU A 526 9.88 3.26 -16.84
C LEU A 526 9.21 4.61 -16.57
N PRO A 527 7.98 4.84 -17.04
CA PRO A 527 7.28 6.09 -16.80
C PRO A 527 6.91 6.24 -15.32
N ASP A 528 6.75 7.48 -14.86
CA ASP A 528 6.24 7.78 -13.52
C ASP A 528 4.74 8.06 -13.59
N PHE A 529 3.93 7.27 -12.89
CA PHE A 529 2.47 7.42 -12.87
C PHE A 529 1.98 8.59 -12.01
N ASN A 530 2.85 9.18 -11.19
CA ASN A 530 2.63 10.49 -10.57
C ASN A 530 3.08 11.64 -11.50
N ALA A 531 3.63 11.31 -12.66
CA ALA A 531 3.99 12.21 -13.75
C ALA A 531 3.25 11.84 -15.03
N PRO A 532 1.93 12.10 -15.14
CA PRO A 532 1.14 11.57 -16.25
C PRO A 532 1.69 11.90 -17.65
N PHE A 533 2.44 12.99 -17.81
CA PHE A 533 3.09 13.35 -19.08
C PHE A 533 4.30 12.49 -19.46
N THR A 534 4.92 11.79 -18.50
CA THR A 534 6.00 10.82 -18.78
C THR A 534 5.47 9.52 -19.36
N ILE A 535 4.15 9.28 -19.24
CA ILE A 535 3.47 8.13 -19.80
C ILE A 535 3.31 8.33 -21.30
N ASN A 536 4.03 7.54 -22.10
CA ASN A 536 4.05 7.62 -23.55
C ASN A 536 3.87 6.21 -24.17
N PRO A 537 3.01 6.06 -25.22
CA PRO A 537 2.84 4.84 -26.00
C PRO A 537 4.12 4.19 -26.56
N ASN A 538 5.21 4.93 -26.71
CA ASN A 538 6.50 4.38 -27.16
C ASN A 538 7.21 3.56 -26.06
N ILE A 539 6.90 3.80 -24.79
CA ILE A 539 7.56 3.16 -23.65
C ILE A 539 6.66 2.08 -23.05
N ILE A 540 5.36 2.35 -22.87
CA ILE A 540 4.38 1.39 -22.36
C ILE A 540 3.11 1.46 -23.20
N LYS A 541 2.37 0.36 -23.32
CA LYS A 541 1.05 0.34 -23.96
C LYS A 541 0.04 -0.35 -23.04
N LEU A 542 -1.14 0.25 -22.89
CA LEU A 542 -2.23 -0.28 -22.07
C LEU A 542 -2.83 -1.53 -22.73
N ILE A 543 -2.93 -2.63 -21.97
CA ILE A 543 -3.57 -3.88 -22.38
C ILE A 543 -5.01 -3.92 -21.87
N ALA A 544 -5.20 -3.75 -20.56
CA ALA A 544 -6.50 -3.90 -19.92
C ALA A 544 -6.60 -3.10 -18.63
N ILE A 545 -7.84 -2.76 -18.26
CA ILE A 545 -8.20 -2.22 -16.96
C ILE A 545 -9.36 -3.06 -16.42
N TYR A 546 -9.27 -3.47 -15.16
CA TYR A 546 -10.32 -4.20 -14.43
C TYR A 546 -10.74 -3.36 -13.22
N ASP A 547 -12.00 -2.93 -13.16
CA ASP A 547 -12.50 -2.02 -12.13
C ASP A 547 -13.65 -2.69 -11.34
N LYS A 548 -13.88 -2.28 -10.10
CA LYS A 548 -15.05 -2.68 -9.30
C LYS A 548 -16.36 -2.27 -10.00
N ARG A 549 -17.44 -3.02 -9.72
CA ARG A 549 -18.81 -2.68 -10.15
C ARG A 549 -19.40 -1.51 -9.36
N ASN A 550 -18.79 -0.33 -9.42
CA ASN A 550 -19.25 0.86 -8.69
C ASN A 550 -19.41 2.12 -9.57
N LYS A 551 -19.19 1.98 -10.89
CA LYS A 551 -19.37 3.04 -11.91
C LYS A 551 -18.36 4.19 -11.83
N THR A 552 -17.26 4.06 -11.07
CA THR A 552 -16.23 5.11 -10.98
C THR A 552 -15.50 5.29 -12.30
N GLY A 553 -15.12 4.21 -13.00
CA GLY A 553 -14.70 4.19 -14.41
C GLY A 553 -13.63 5.23 -14.76
N PHE A 554 -14.05 6.43 -15.15
CA PHE A 554 -13.13 7.53 -15.44
C PHE A 554 -12.74 8.31 -14.20
N ILE A 555 -11.45 8.29 -13.89
CA ILE A 555 -10.90 9.09 -12.80
C ILE A 555 -10.06 10.20 -13.41
N TYR A 556 -10.40 11.42 -13.02
CA TYR A 556 -9.71 12.62 -13.43
C TYR A 556 -9.13 13.32 -12.22
N ASP A 557 -7.98 13.94 -12.45
CA ASP A 557 -7.34 14.83 -11.49
C ASP A 557 -7.12 16.22 -12.08
N THR A 558 -6.88 17.19 -11.22
CA THR A 558 -6.60 18.58 -11.61
C THR A 558 -5.10 18.84 -11.45
N LEU A 559 -4.38 18.78 -12.56
CA LEU A 559 -2.91 18.91 -12.60
C LEU A 559 -2.49 20.20 -13.30
N LEU A 560 -1.30 20.70 -12.96
CA LEU A 560 -0.70 21.82 -13.67
C LEU A 560 -0.31 21.37 -15.08
N ILE A 561 -0.73 22.12 -16.10
CA ILE A 561 -0.34 21.87 -17.50
C ILE A 561 0.46 23.07 -18.02
N GLY A 562 1.57 22.79 -18.70
CA GLY A 562 2.43 23.80 -19.35
C GLY A 562 3.41 24.52 -18.42
N ASN A 563 4.02 25.59 -18.92
CA ASN A 563 5.08 26.35 -18.23
C ASN A 563 4.55 27.38 -17.21
N TYR A 564 3.24 27.53 -17.06
CA TYR A 564 2.63 28.50 -16.15
C TYR A 564 1.27 28.04 -15.66
N ASN A 565 1.08 27.96 -14.33
CA ASN A 565 -0.10 28.29 -13.52
C ASN A 565 -1.53 27.86 -13.92
N GLU A 566 -1.72 27.14 -15.01
CA GLU A 566 -3.02 26.65 -15.46
C GLU A 566 -3.18 25.21 -14.99
N PHE A 567 -4.24 24.98 -14.20
CA PHE A 567 -4.65 23.65 -13.83
C PHE A 567 -5.65 23.15 -14.88
N SER A 568 -5.45 21.95 -15.40
CA SER A 568 -6.46 21.31 -16.24
C SER A 568 -6.77 19.91 -15.75
N LYS A 569 -7.97 19.46 -16.12
CA LYS A 569 -8.48 18.14 -15.79
C LYS A 569 -7.80 17.10 -16.68
N VAL A 570 -6.98 16.23 -16.09
CA VAL A 570 -6.21 15.19 -16.78
C VAL A 570 -6.76 13.81 -16.38
N PRO A 571 -7.00 12.89 -17.33
CA PRO A 571 -7.37 11.52 -17.00
C PRO A 571 -6.19 10.83 -16.31
N VAL A 572 -6.45 10.29 -15.12
CA VAL A 572 -5.51 9.42 -14.41
C VAL A 572 -5.87 7.96 -14.57
N ILE A 573 -7.14 7.62 -14.84
CA ILE A 573 -7.60 6.28 -15.27
C ILE A 573 -8.63 6.47 -16.42
N PRO A 574 -8.38 5.93 -17.64
CA PRO A 574 -7.11 5.37 -18.09
C PRO A 574 -5.99 6.42 -18.01
N ALA A 575 -4.75 5.97 -17.84
CA ALA A 575 -3.62 6.88 -17.71
C ALA A 575 -3.47 7.82 -18.93
N PHE A 576 -2.95 9.02 -18.69
CA PHE A 576 -2.80 10.06 -19.69
C PHE A 576 -2.10 9.56 -20.96
N GLY A 577 -2.61 9.98 -22.13
CA GLY A 577 -2.06 9.60 -23.43
C GLY A 577 -2.53 8.25 -23.97
N PHE A 578 -3.31 7.46 -23.19
CA PHE A 578 -3.89 6.21 -23.68
C PHE A 578 -5.35 6.32 -24.07
N ASN A 579 -5.69 5.64 -25.16
CA ASN A 579 -7.07 5.43 -25.56
C ASN A 579 -7.76 4.44 -24.63
N GLN A 580 -9.07 4.59 -24.54
CA GLN A 580 -9.94 3.69 -23.81
C GLN A 580 -9.87 2.26 -24.39
N PRO A 581 -9.64 1.22 -23.57
CA PRO A 581 -9.76 -0.16 -24.01
C PRO A 581 -11.18 -0.50 -24.46
N GLU A 582 -11.30 -1.40 -25.43
CA GLU A 582 -12.59 -1.96 -25.83
C GLU A 582 -13.22 -2.65 -24.60
N ASN A 583 -14.47 -2.28 -24.25
CA ASN A 583 -15.21 -2.71 -23.04
C ASN A 583 -14.87 -1.99 -21.71
N PHE A 584 -14.17 -0.85 -21.74
CA PHE A 584 -14.10 0.03 -20.57
C PHE A 584 -15.37 0.92 -20.46
N PRO A 585 -15.86 1.25 -19.25
CA PRO A 585 -15.39 0.77 -17.95
C PRO A 585 -15.77 -0.71 -17.76
N ASN A 586 -14.75 -1.49 -17.43
CA ASN A 586 -14.88 -2.91 -17.17
C ASN A 586 -15.52 -3.07 -15.79
N PHE A 587 -16.81 -3.40 -15.76
CA PHE A 587 -17.58 -3.53 -14.53
C PHE A 587 -17.28 -4.88 -13.85
N GLY A 588 -16.04 -5.15 -13.47
CA GLY A 588 -15.67 -6.40 -12.82
C GLY A 588 -14.17 -6.54 -12.61
N LEU A 589 -13.80 -7.06 -11.44
CA LEU A 589 -12.43 -7.50 -11.19
C LEU A 589 -12.18 -8.79 -11.96
N ASN A 590 -11.01 -8.86 -12.60
CA ASN A 590 -10.43 -10.08 -13.12
C ASN A 590 -9.01 -10.19 -12.57
N ARG A 591 -8.57 -11.43 -12.34
CA ARG A 591 -7.22 -11.74 -11.85
C ARG A 591 -6.39 -12.50 -12.87
N SER A 592 -6.82 -12.43 -14.12
CA SER A 592 -6.15 -13.08 -15.23
C SER A 592 -6.24 -12.22 -16.49
N GLN A 593 -5.18 -12.28 -17.30
CA GLN A 593 -5.14 -11.67 -18.63
C GLN A 593 -4.42 -12.62 -19.58
N THR A 594 -5.13 -13.10 -20.59
CA THR A 594 -4.54 -13.79 -21.74
C THR A 594 -4.09 -12.77 -22.76
N ILE A 595 -2.85 -12.90 -23.21
CA ILE A 595 -2.19 -12.02 -24.19
C ILE A 595 -1.81 -12.90 -25.37
N ALA A 596 -2.46 -12.68 -26.51
CA ALA A 596 -2.21 -13.43 -27.74
C ALA A 596 -1.27 -12.68 -28.71
N GLN A 597 -1.17 -11.36 -28.55
CA GLN A 597 -0.37 -10.48 -29.41
C GLN A 597 0.41 -9.46 -28.57
N THR A 598 1.63 -9.14 -29.01
CA THR A 598 2.41 -8.04 -28.45
C THR A 598 1.88 -6.70 -28.97
N MET A 599 1.87 -5.71 -28.09
CA MET A 599 1.60 -4.32 -28.39
C MET A 599 2.81 -3.62 -29.03
N PHE A 600 4.00 -4.23 -29.03
CA PHE A 600 5.23 -3.71 -29.66
C PHE A 600 5.79 -4.66 -30.73
N PRO A 601 5.06 -4.95 -31.82
CA PRO A 601 5.52 -5.83 -32.89
C PRO A 601 6.87 -5.39 -33.49
N GLU A 602 7.17 -4.10 -33.48
CA GLU A 602 8.44 -3.51 -33.93
C GLU A 602 9.67 -4.11 -33.23
N ASN A 603 9.54 -4.56 -31.98
CA ASN A 603 10.61 -5.21 -31.23
C ASN A 603 10.90 -6.65 -31.72
N TYR A 604 10.00 -7.22 -32.52
CA TYR A 604 10.02 -8.62 -32.91
C TYR A 604 9.90 -8.78 -34.44
N GLY A 605 10.50 -7.86 -35.20
CA GLY A 605 10.51 -7.93 -36.66
C GLY A 605 9.15 -7.63 -37.30
N ASN A 606 8.33 -6.79 -36.66
CA ASN A 606 6.96 -6.47 -37.04
C ASN A 606 5.98 -7.66 -37.02
N VAL A 607 6.26 -8.66 -36.18
CA VAL A 607 5.36 -9.79 -35.93
C VAL A 607 4.57 -9.51 -34.66
N SER A 608 3.24 -9.54 -34.74
CA SER A 608 2.37 -9.26 -33.59
C SER A 608 2.07 -10.50 -32.76
N GLU A 609 2.12 -11.72 -33.32
CA GLU A 609 1.92 -12.94 -32.53
C GLU A 609 3.10 -13.21 -31.59
N LEU A 610 2.80 -13.73 -30.38
CA LEU A 610 3.84 -14.07 -29.43
C LEU A 610 4.61 -15.33 -29.86
N GLN A 611 5.94 -15.27 -29.73
CA GLN A 611 6.85 -16.30 -30.19
C GLN A 611 7.64 -16.92 -29.04
N TYR A 612 8.00 -18.20 -29.19
CA TYR A 612 8.90 -18.85 -28.22
C TYR A 612 10.30 -18.21 -28.19
N ASN A 613 10.93 -18.27 -27.03
CA ASN A 613 12.27 -17.78 -26.71
C ASN A 613 12.46 -16.27 -26.93
N LYS A 614 11.37 -15.50 -27.05
CA LYS A 614 11.38 -14.04 -27.02
C LYS A 614 11.03 -13.53 -25.62
N LYS A 615 11.60 -12.39 -25.23
CA LYS A 615 11.40 -11.77 -23.92
C LYS A 615 10.29 -10.72 -24.01
N TYR A 616 9.21 -10.92 -23.25
CA TYR A 616 8.12 -9.96 -23.10
C TYR A 616 8.09 -9.44 -21.66
N THR A 617 7.80 -8.15 -21.47
CA THR A 617 7.74 -7.53 -20.14
C THR A 617 6.40 -6.85 -19.94
N TYR A 618 5.75 -7.14 -18.82
CA TYR A 618 4.43 -6.62 -18.47
C TYR A 618 4.44 -5.95 -17.09
N LEU A 619 3.50 -5.02 -16.89
CA LEU A 619 3.17 -4.42 -15.60
C LEU A 619 1.76 -4.85 -15.21
N VAL A 620 1.58 -5.34 -13.99
CA VAL A 620 0.26 -5.59 -13.39
C VAL A 620 0.19 -4.85 -12.06
N MET A 621 -0.59 -3.77 -12.01
CA MET A 621 -0.65 -2.89 -10.84
C MET A 621 -2.05 -2.86 -10.26
N GLY A 622 -2.16 -2.86 -8.93
CA GLY A 622 -3.38 -2.45 -8.26
C GLY A 622 -3.43 -0.93 -8.12
N TYR A 623 -4.62 -0.35 -8.23
CA TYR A 623 -4.86 1.06 -7.91
C TYR A 623 -5.98 1.22 -6.90
N SER A 624 -5.88 2.27 -6.09
CA SER A 624 -6.84 2.70 -5.09
C SER A 624 -7.19 4.16 -5.29
N VAL A 625 -8.37 4.55 -4.85
CA VAL A 625 -8.93 5.88 -5.07
C VAL A 625 -9.35 6.47 -3.74
N SER A 626 -9.06 7.75 -3.53
CA SER A 626 -9.58 8.47 -2.38
C SER A 626 -11.07 8.73 -2.52
N ARG A 627 -11.83 8.46 -1.45
CA ARG A 627 -13.26 8.74 -1.34
C ARG A 627 -13.58 10.24 -1.31
N ASN A 628 -12.58 11.12 -1.16
CA ASN A 628 -12.76 12.56 -1.16
C ASN A 628 -12.76 13.08 -2.61
N PRO A 629 -13.88 13.62 -3.13
CA PRO A 629 -13.91 14.20 -4.48
C PRO A 629 -13.21 15.56 -4.56
N ASP A 630 -12.99 16.24 -3.43
CA ASP A 630 -12.46 17.61 -3.32
C ASP A 630 -10.99 17.65 -2.84
N ILE A 631 -10.15 16.75 -3.36
CA ILE A 631 -8.70 16.88 -3.16
C ILE A 631 -8.24 18.05 -4.03
N ARG A 632 -8.41 19.28 -3.53
CA ARG A 632 -8.19 20.49 -4.33
C ARG A 632 -6.76 20.62 -4.86
N ARG A 633 -5.78 19.83 -4.37
CA ARG A 633 -4.36 19.83 -4.81
C ARG A 633 -3.70 18.46 -4.55
N GLY A 634 -3.63 17.59 -5.57
CA GLY A 634 -2.80 16.37 -5.66
C GLY A 634 -3.59 15.06 -5.96
N PHE A 635 -2.88 13.94 -6.18
CA PHE A 635 -3.46 12.74 -6.80
C PHE A 635 -4.58 12.04 -6.01
N ARG A 636 -5.75 11.86 -6.64
CA ARG A 636 -6.88 11.05 -6.15
C ARG A 636 -6.65 9.55 -6.26
N VAL A 637 -5.65 9.13 -7.05
CA VAL A 637 -5.31 7.74 -7.34
C VAL A 637 -3.97 7.39 -6.73
N ASN A 638 -3.89 6.21 -6.11
CA ASN A 638 -2.68 5.65 -5.53
C ASN A 638 -2.46 4.24 -6.08
N ARG A 639 -1.23 3.93 -6.52
CA ARG A 639 -0.90 2.71 -7.27
C ARG A 639 0.10 1.84 -6.57
N SER A 640 0.21 0.61 -7.05
CA SER A 640 1.33 -0.27 -6.74
C SER A 640 2.68 0.32 -7.14
N ILE A 641 3.70 -0.03 -6.36
CA ILE A 641 5.08 0.34 -6.66
C ILE A 641 5.45 -0.32 -8.00
N LEU A 642 5.84 0.52 -8.94
CA LEU A 642 6.05 0.15 -10.33
C LEU A 642 7.11 -0.96 -10.49
N LYS A 643 8.24 -0.81 -9.80
CA LYS A 643 9.34 -1.79 -9.80
C LYS A 643 8.91 -3.17 -9.30
N ASN A 644 7.99 -3.21 -8.33
CA ASN A 644 7.51 -4.45 -7.72
C ASN A 644 6.36 -5.10 -8.53
N SER A 645 5.90 -4.41 -9.58
CA SER A 645 4.74 -4.82 -10.39
C SER A 645 5.15 -5.34 -11.78
N LEU A 646 6.46 -5.44 -12.05
CA LEU A 646 7.02 -5.93 -13.31
C LEU A 646 7.08 -7.45 -13.32
N ILE A 647 6.69 -8.03 -14.45
CA ILE A 647 6.93 -9.44 -14.77
C ILE A 647 7.54 -9.57 -16.16
N THR A 648 8.64 -10.32 -16.26
CA THR A 648 9.23 -10.72 -17.54
C THR A 648 8.89 -12.18 -17.82
N VAL A 649 8.38 -12.44 -19.02
CA VAL A 649 8.03 -13.78 -19.49
C VAL A 649 8.84 -14.13 -20.73
N ILE A 650 9.46 -15.30 -20.74
CA ILE A 650 10.13 -15.88 -21.91
C ILE A 650 9.44 -17.21 -22.22
N PRO A 651 8.48 -17.27 -23.16
CA PRO A 651 7.77 -18.49 -23.48
C PRO A 651 8.75 -19.55 -24.01
N ARG A 652 8.81 -20.72 -23.39
CA ARG A 652 9.67 -21.83 -23.88
C ARG A 652 8.83 -22.89 -24.56
N ARG A 653 9.37 -23.53 -25.59
CA ARG A 653 8.74 -24.72 -26.19
C ARG A 653 8.69 -25.83 -25.13
N PRO A 654 7.61 -26.63 -25.08
CA PRO A 654 7.52 -27.74 -24.15
C PRO A 654 8.59 -28.76 -24.52
N GLY A 655 9.50 -29.05 -23.59
CA GLY A 655 10.43 -30.18 -23.71
C GLY A 655 9.69 -31.48 -23.46
N ASN A 656 10.03 -32.56 -24.18
CA ASN A 656 9.49 -33.89 -23.90
C ASN A 656 9.87 -34.31 -22.46
N SER A 657 8.96 -34.12 -21.51
CA SER A 657 9.13 -34.51 -20.11
C SER A 657 7.80 -35.04 -19.56
N THR A 658 7.83 -36.23 -18.98
CA THR A 658 6.75 -36.83 -18.17
C THR A 658 6.95 -36.47 -16.69
N PHE A 659 5.86 -36.22 -15.94
CA PHE A 659 5.89 -35.78 -14.52
C PHE A 659 5.24 -36.83 -13.58
N SER A 660 5.68 -36.88 -12.31
CA SER A 660 5.13 -37.73 -11.21
C SER A 660 5.12 -36.93 -9.89
N PHE A 661 4.12 -37.11 -9.01
CA PHE A 661 3.84 -36.26 -7.82
C PHE A 661 3.87 -37.05 -6.48
N VAL A 662 4.23 -36.40 -5.35
CA VAL A 662 4.31 -36.91 -3.95
C VAL A 662 3.55 -36.06 -2.91
N ASN A 663 3.35 -36.55 -1.68
CA ASN A 663 2.59 -35.87 -0.62
C ASN A 663 3.37 -34.66 -0.05
N GLY A 664 2.74 -33.48 -0.04
CA GLY A 664 3.41 -32.19 0.07
C GLY A 664 3.68 -31.52 -1.29
N ASP A 665 3.51 -32.23 -2.40
CA ASP A 665 3.47 -31.60 -3.71
C ASP A 665 2.11 -30.94 -3.96
N THR A 666 2.18 -29.75 -4.55
CA THR A 666 1.01 -28.97 -4.94
C THR A 666 0.63 -29.31 -6.38
N LEU A 667 -0.56 -29.90 -6.58
CA LEU A 667 -1.19 -29.99 -7.90
C LEU A 667 -1.81 -28.63 -8.27
N VAL A 668 -1.27 -27.98 -9.30
CA VAL A 668 -1.89 -26.77 -9.88
C VAL A 668 -2.82 -27.23 -11.01
N THR A 669 -4.13 -27.20 -10.77
CA THR A 669 -5.13 -27.39 -11.84
C THR A 669 -5.63 -26.04 -12.32
N ASN A 670 -5.80 -25.88 -13.64
CA ASN A 670 -6.09 -24.60 -14.29
C ASN A 670 -7.59 -24.35 -14.54
N ARG A 671 -8.46 -24.81 -13.63
CA ARG A 671 -9.88 -24.41 -13.65
C ARG A 671 -10.42 -24.07 -12.27
N ARG A 672 -11.35 -23.09 -12.33
CA ARG A 672 -12.44 -22.74 -11.41
C ARG A 672 -12.16 -21.60 -10.45
N ASP A 673 -12.76 -20.45 -10.72
CA ASP A 673 -13.83 -19.80 -9.95
C ASP A 673 -13.74 -19.68 -8.40
N LEU A 674 -12.75 -20.21 -7.69
CA LEU A 674 -12.71 -20.26 -6.23
C LEU A 674 -11.27 -20.31 -5.72
N GLY A 675 -10.72 -19.17 -5.28
CA GLY A 675 -9.44 -19.13 -4.59
C GLY A 675 -9.53 -19.71 -3.19
N VAL A 676 -8.98 -20.91 -2.96
CA VAL A 676 -8.39 -21.32 -1.68
C VAL A 676 -7.14 -22.17 -1.96
N VAL A 677 -6.04 -21.89 -1.26
CA VAL A 677 -4.88 -22.77 -1.12
C VAL A 677 -5.07 -23.61 0.16
N PRO A 678 -5.11 -24.94 0.12
CA PRO A 678 -4.91 -25.72 1.34
C PRO A 678 -3.43 -25.64 1.76
N VAL A 679 -3.17 -25.11 2.96
CA VAL A 679 -1.88 -25.28 3.65
C VAL A 679 -2.07 -26.37 4.70
N VAL A 680 -1.37 -27.48 4.56
CA VAL A 680 -1.22 -28.46 5.65
C VAL A 680 -0.30 -27.83 6.70
N LEU A 681 -0.87 -27.25 7.76
CA LEU A 681 -0.11 -26.84 8.94
C LEU A 681 -0.02 -28.05 9.87
N GLY A 682 1.11 -28.76 9.82
CA GLY A 682 1.44 -29.89 10.70
C GLY A 682 0.58 -31.13 10.47
N GLN A 683 1.18 -32.17 9.88
CA GLN A 683 0.54 -33.47 9.68
C GLN A 683 0.12 -34.12 11.02
N GLU A 684 0.71 -33.67 12.13
CA GLU A 684 0.41 -34.06 13.50
C GLU A 684 -0.93 -33.53 14.04
N TYR A 685 -1.45 -32.40 13.55
CA TYR A 685 -2.74 -31.85 14.02
C TYR A 685 -3.95 -32.51 13.33
N LEU A 686 -3.72 -33.12 12.17
CA LEU A 686 -4.71 -33.86 11.38
C LEU A 686 -4.77 -35.34 11.74
N ARG A 687 -3.85 -35.82 12.57
CA ARG A 687 -3.73 -37.24 12.90
C ARG A 687 -4.69 -37.59 14.03
N ASP A 688 -5.65 -38.45 13.74
CA ASP A 688 -6.57 -39.06 14.73
C ASP A 688 -7.46 -38.06 15.50
N ALA A 689 -7.80 -36.92 14.89
CA ALA A 689 -8.72 -35.92 15.43
C ALA A 689 -10.14 -36.06 14.86
N ILE A 690 -11.16 -35.74 15.66
CA ILE A 690 -12.58 -35.67 15.27
C ILE A 690 -13.03 -34.22 15.33
N TYR A 691 -13.66 -33.75 14.27
CA TYR A 691 -14.25 -32.42 14.17
C TYR A 691 -15.76 -32.52 14.20
N ARG A 692 -16.41 -31.62 14.95
CA ARG A 692 -17.88 -31.52 15.08
C ARG A 692 -18.31 -30.12 14.67
N VAL A 693 -19.27 -30.04 13.76
CA VAL A 693 -19.91 -28.79 13.34
C VAL A 693 -21.32 -28.77 13.91
N ILE A 694 -21.68 -27.72 14.66
CA ILE A 694 -22.97 -27.59 15.33
C ILE A 694 -23.68 -26.36 14.77
N TYR A 695 -24.93 -26.52 14.32
CA TYR A 695 -25.71 -25.41 13.77
C TYR A 695 -26.45 -24.70 14.90
N ASP A 696 -26.07 -23.46 15.15
CA ASP A 696 -26.52 -22.68 16.31
C ASP A 696 -27.86 -21.96 16.04
N THR A 697 -28.30 -21.86 14.78
CA THR A 697 -29.63 -21.38 14.35
C THR A 697 -30.04 -22.04 13.02
N PRO A 698 -31.34 -22.16 12.67
CA PRO A 698 -31.74 -22.80 11.41
C PRO A 698 -31.15 -22.04 10.23
N ASP A 699 -30.32 -22.73 9.45
CA ASP A 699 -29.69 -22.32 8.19
C ASP A 699 -28.91 -20.99 8.20
N THR A 700 -28.54 -20.46 9.37
CA THR A 700 -28.00 -19.10 9.47
C THR A 700 -26.73 -18.96 10.29
N THR A 701 -26.49 -19.75 11.34
CA THR A 701 -25.23 -19.72 12.09
C THR A 701 -24.77 -21.09 12.60
N TYR A 702 -23.46 -21.26 12.87
CA TYR A 702 -22.84 -22.52 13.29
C TYR A 702 -21.52 -22.33 14.08
N SER A 703 -21.08 -23.40 14.74
CA SER A 703 -19.84 -23.50 15.50
C SER A 703 -19.05 -24.78 15.15
N ILE A 704 -17.73 -24.74 15.28
CA ILE A 704 -16.80 -25.85 14.96
C ILE A 704 -15.98 -26.21 16.19
N HIS A 705 -15.93 -27.50 16.47
CA HIS A 705 -15.32 -28.09 17.65
C HIS A 705 -14.37 -29.21 17.25
N ARG A 706 -13.32 -29.45 18.03
CA ARG A 706 -12.31 -30.51 17.77
C ARG A 706 -12.05 -31.35 19.00
N SER A 707 -11.93 -32.64 18.79
CA SER A 707 -11.49 -33.64 19.76
C SER A 707 -10.24 -34.34 19.22
N THR A 708 -9.13 -34.29 19.96
CA THR A 708 -7.90 -35.04 19.66
C THR A 708 -7.80 -36.36 20.42
N ASN A 709 -8.85 -36.69 21.18
CA ASN A 709 -8.97 -37.91 21.99
C ASN A 709 -10.13 -38.79 21.51
N ASN A 710 -10.30 -38.88 20.19
CA ASN A 710 -11.24 -39.79 19.54
C ASN A 710 -12.72 -39.59 19.97
N GLY A 711 -13.11 -38.34 20.22
CA GLY A 711 -14.49 -37.93 20.54
C GLY A 711 -14.81 -37.80 22.03
N GLY A 712 -13.85 -38.07 22.93
CA GLY A 712 -14.08 -38.05 24.39
C GLY A 712 -14.33 -36.65 24.96
N SER A 713 -13.66 -35.62 24.43
CA SER A 713 -13.91 -34.22 24.79
C SER A 713 -13.64 -33.32 23.60
N PHE A 714 -14.52 -32.33 23.39
CA PHE A 714 -14.42 -31.38 22.30
C PHE A 714 -14.04 -29.99 22.81
N SER A 715 -12.99 -29.43 22.25
CA SER A 715 -12.62 -28.02 22.41
C SER A 715 -13.32 -27.21 21.33
N VAL A 716 -14.01 -26.13 21.70
CA VAL A 716 -14.58 -25.21 20.72
C VAL A 716 -13.42 -24.52 20.00
N LEU A 717 -13.27 -24.77 18.71
CA LEU A 717 -12.26 -24.10 17.91
C LEU A 717 -12.76 -22.75 17.43
N LYS A 718 -14.06 -22.67 17.09
CA LYS A 718 -14.70 -21.43 16.67
C LYS A 718 -16.21 -21.49 16.82
N SER A 719 -16.87 -20.37 17.08
CA SER A 719 -18.32 -20.29 17.27
C SER A 719 -18.93 -19.01 16.69
N GLY A 720 -20.23 -19.01 16.44
CA GLY A 720 -20.95 -17.83 15.95
C GLY A 720 -20.71 -17.51 14.46
N LEU A 721 -20.29 -18.51 13.69
CA LEU A 721 -20.05 -18.42 12.25
C LEU A 721 -21.38 -18.32 11.52
N LYS A 722 -21.48 -17.59 10.39
CA LYS A 722 -22.76 -17.37 9.69
C LYS A 722 -22.78 -17.91 8.26
N PHE A 723 -23.96 -18.29 7.78
CA PHE A 723 -24.21 -18.60 6.38
C PHE A 723 -24.51 -17.31 5.61
N THR A 724 -23.52 -16.77 4.93
CA THR A 724 -23.68 -15.59 4.06
C THR A 724 -23.62 -16.02 2.60
N LEU A 725 -24.71 -15.83 1.85
CA LEU A 725 -24.79 -16.13 0.41
C LEU A 725 -24.74 -14.88 -0.48
N ASN A 726 -24.85 -13.68 0.08
CA ASN A 726 -25.02 -12.43 -0.69
C ASN A 726 -24.11 -11.30 -0.22
N SER A 727 -22.84 -11.57 0.04
CA SER A 727 -21.86 -10.51 0.15
C SER A 727 -20.56 -10.94 -0.50
N SER A 728 -20.01 -10.05 -1.32
CA SER A 728 -18.72 -10.11 -2.01
C SER A 728 -17.52 -10.04 -1.05
N ALA A 729 -17.58 -10.70 0.10
CA ALA A 729 -16.52 -10.81 1.09
C ALA A 729 -16.32 -12.29 1.44
N GLN A 730 -15.10 -12.81 1.26
CA GLN A 730 -14.70 -14.12 1.77
C GLN A 730 -14.60 -14.07 3.30
N ASP A 731 -15.17 -15.05 3.98
CA ASP A 731 -15.07 -15.20 5.44
C ASP A 731 -13.94 -16.21 5.76
N SER A 732 -12.79 -15.70 6.20
CA SER A 732 -11.61 -16.48 6.59
C SER A 732 -11.83 -17.35 7.83
N SER A 733 -13.02 -17.30 8.45
CA SER A 733 -13.38 -18.18 9.55
C SER A 733 -13.61 -19.65 9.16
N ARG A 734 -13.68 -19.97 7.86
CA ARG A 734 -13.92 -21.33 7.30
C ARG A 734 -12.68 -22.22 7.19
N ILE A 735 -11.49 -21.70 7.49
CA ILE A 735 -10.24 -22.47 7.51
C ILE A 735 -9.85 -22.72 8.96
N ILE A 736 -9.85 -23.99 9.37
CA ILE A 736 -9.49 -24.40 10.73
C ILE A 736 -8.51 -25.57 10.65
N ASP A 737 -7.36 -25.45 11.32
CA ASP A 737 -6.26 -26.43 11.32
C ASP A 737 -5.81 -26.87 9.90
N GLY A 738 -5.82 -25.93 8.94
CA GLY A 738 -5.42 -26.20 7.55
C GLY A 738 -6.47 -26.94 6.70
N ILE A 739 -7.62 -27.29 7.29
CA ILE A 739 -8.78 -27.82 6.56
C ILE A 739 -9.69 -26.64 6.19
N LEU A 740 -9.92 -26.46 4.88
CA LEU A 740 -11.03 -25.64 4.42
C LEU A 740 -12.32 -26.42 4.65
N ILE A 741 -13.13 -25.95 5.59
CA ILE A 741 -14.45 -26.50 5.86
C ILE A 741 -15.44 -25.73 4.99
N ASP A 742 -15.71 -26.30 3.82
CA ASP A 742 -16.75 -25.77 2.94
C ASP A 742 -18.11 -26.21 3.47
N VAL A 743 -18.87 -25.24 3.98
CA VAL A 743 -20.25 -25.46 4.39
C VAL A 743 -21.13 -24.83 3.32
N GLU A 744 -21.28 -25.54 2.21
CA GLU A 744 -22.25 -25.16 1.19
C GLU A 744 -23.65 -25.17 1.83
N LYS A 745 -24.37 -24.04 1.75
CA LYS A 745 -25.82 -24.14 1.80
C LYS A 745 -26.21 -24.96 0.58
N ILE A 746 -26.82 -26.12 0.74
CA ILE A 746 -27.18 -27.02 -0.36
C ILE A 746 -27.87 -26.20 -1.47
N VAL A 747 -27.12 -25.87 -2.53
CA VAL A 747 -27.59 -25.04 -3.65
C VAL A 747 -28.34 -25.93 -4.61
N ASN A 748 -29.57 -25.54 -4.94
CA ASN A 748 -30.53 -26.29 -5.76
C ASN A 748 -30.02 -26.69 -7.15
N HIS A 749 -29.85 -28.00 -7.40
CA HIS A 749 -29.76 -28.57 -8.75
C HIS A 749 -30.95 -29.51 -8.99
N GLY A 750 -31.78 -29.18 -9.98
CA GLY A 750 -33.01 -29.89 -10.34
C GLY A 750 -34.22 -29.50 -9.48
N VAL A 751 -34.73 -28.28 -9.67
CA VAL A 751 -35.97 -27.83 -9.01
C VAL A 751 -37.02 -27.48 -10.06
N ILE A 752 -38.21 -28.04 -9.86
CA ILE A 752 -39.49 -27.75 -10.52
C ILE A 752 -39.93 -26.33 -10.07
N ARG A 753 -39.93 -25.31 -10.95
CA ARG A 753 -40.47 -23.94 -10.71
C ARG A 753 -41.33 -23.42 -11.88
N ASP A 754 -42.47 -22.81 -11.58
CA ASP A 754 -43.42 -22.25 -12.57
C ASP A 754 -42.96 -20.83 -13.02
N PRO A 755 -43.30 -20.34 -14.24
CA PRO A 755 -42.83 -19.04 -14.72
C PRO A 755 -43.68 -17.87 -14.21
N GLY A 756 -43.05 -16.69 -14.16
CA GLY A 756 -43.71 -15.41 -13.88
C GLY A 756 -44.76 -14.99 -14.92
N PRO A 757 -45.48 -13.90 -14.65
CA PRO A 757 -46.81 -13.61 -15.18
C PRO A 757 -46.72 -13.15 -16.65
N ASN A 758 -47.36 -13.88 -17.59
CA ASN A 758 -48.00 -13.37 -18.84
C ASN A 758 -48.27 -14.42 -19.95
N SER A 759 -48.41 -15.71 -19.66
CA SER A 759 -49.01 -16.65 -20.64
C SER A 759 -50.28 -17.28 -20.08
N GLN A 760 -51.42 -16.91 -20.67
CA GLN A 760 -52.73 -17.44 -20.37
C GLN A 760 -52.80 -18.94 -20.70
N SER A 761 -53.17 -19.76 -19.73
CA SER A 761 -54.00 -20.95 -19.97
C SER A 761 -54.93 -21.19 -18.77
N ARG A 762 -56.13 -20.62 -18.89
CA ARG A 762 -57.41 -21.00 -18.27
C ARG A 762 -57.46 -21.29 -16.76
N ASP A 763 -57.86 -20.24 -16.04
CA ASP A 763 -58.94 -20.22 -15.04
C ASP A 763 -58.79 -20.99 -13.71
N TYR A 764 -58.39 -20.20 -12.71
CA TYR A 764 -58.73 -20.20 -11.26
C TYR A 764 -57.80 -20.85 -10.21
N GLY A 765 -57.20 -19.96 -9.40
CA GLY A 765 -56.70 -20.13 -8.01
C GLY A 765 -55.17 -20.30 -7.91
N TRP A 766 -54.37 -19.52 -7.18
CA TRP A 766 -54.59 -18.79 -5.93
C TRP A 766 -53.59 -17.62 -5.74
N SER A 767 -53.96 -16.66 -4.88
CA SER A 767 -53.24 -15.43 -4.52
C SER A 767 -52.42 -15.54 -3.20
N TYR A 768 -51.46 -14.62 -3.03
CA TYR A 768 -50.32 -14.61 -2.09
C TYR A 768 -50.60 -14.00 -0.67
N GLN A 769 -49.76 -14.39 0.33
CA GLN A 769 -49.37 -13.75 1.64
C GLN A 769 -50.19 -13.93 2.94
N PRO A 770 -49.59 -13.72 4.15
CA PRO A 770 -48.30 -14.18 4.68
C PRO A 770 -48.40 -14.70 6.16
N GLU A 771 -47.25 -15.02 6.77
CA GLU A 771 -47.01 -15.38 8.19
C GLU A 771 -47.22 -16.86 8.57
N ASN A 772 -46.11 -17.48 8.99
CA ASN A 772 -45.97 -18.82 9.57
C ASN A 772 -46.02 -20.03 8.62
N ASN A 773 -44.86 -20.27 8.02
CA ASN A 773 -44.26 -21.58 7.70
C ASN A 773 -45.09 -22.61 6.91
N ARG A 774 -44.61 -22.82 5.67
CA ARG A 774 -44.88 -23.92 4.71
C ARG A 774 -46.14 -23.61 3.87
N PHE A 775 -46.11 -23.60 2.54
CA PHE A 775 -45.82 -24.71 1.60
C PHE A 775 -45.22 -24.24 0.24
N VAL A 776 -44.79 -25.21 -0.57
CA VAL A 776 -44.07 -25.12 -1.87
C VAL A 776 -45.06 -25.21 -3.06
N GLU A 777 -44.91 -24.37 -4.08
CA GLU A 777 -45.64 -24.46 -5.37
C GLU A 777 -44.99 -25.45 -6.35
N GLY A 778 -45.81 -26.25 -7.04
CA GLY A 778 -45.44 -27.21 -8.10
C GLY A 778 -45.34 -26.58 -9.49
N ALA A 779 -44.77 -27.29 -10.48
CA ALA A 779 -44.26 -26.64 -11.69
C ALA A 779 -44.26 -27.40 -13.03
N SER A 780 -43.60 -26.76 -14.01
CA SER A 780 -43.60 -26.99 -15.45
C SER A 780 -42.51 -27.96 -15.97
N ALA A 781 -42.67 -28.34 -17.24
CA ALA A 781 -42.05 -29.48 -17.89
C ALA A 781 -40.56 -29.37 -18.21
N PHE A 782 -39.84 -30.50 -18.09
CA PHE A 782 -38.47 -30.65 -18.56
C PHE A 782 -38.44 -31.24 -19.98
N ARG A 783 -37.56 -30.75 -20.87
CA ARG A 783 -37.31 -31.33 -22.20
C ARG A 783 -35.91 -31.94 -22.25
N VAL A 784 -35.82 -33.25 -22.49
CA VAL A 784 -34.58 -33.93 -22.87
C VAL A 784 -34.85 -34.72 -24.14
N ARG A 785 -34.04 -34.48 -25.19
CA ARG A 785 -34.09 -34.96 -26.60
C ARG A 785 -35.41 -35.52 -27.16
N ASP A 786 -36.04 -36.52 -26.55
CA ASP A 786 -37.24 -37.20 -27.06
C ASP A 786 -38.44 -37.29 -26.06
N TYR A 787 -38.30 -36.82 -24.80
CA TYR A 787 -39.35 -36.84 -23.77
C TYR A 787 -39.66 -35.46 -23.15
N GLN A 788 -40.96 -35.24 -22.87
CA GLN A 788 -41.46 -34.19 -21.98
C GLN A 788 -42.05 -34.82 -20.72
N SER A 789 -41.71 -34.27 -19.56
CA SER A 789 -42.26 -34.71 -18.28
C SER A 789 -43.19 -33.65 -17.72
N GLU A 790 -44.44 -33.99 -17.44
CA GLU A 790 -45.24 -33.23 -16.48
C GLU A 790 -45.17 -33.97 -15.13
N SER A 791 -44.61 -33.32 -14.11
CA SER A 791 -44.68 -33.89 -12.76
C SER A 791 -46.10 -33.73 -12.25
N MET A 792 -46.81 -34.83 -12.06
CA MET A 792 -48.01 -34.84 -11.23
C MET A 792 -47.53 -34.79 -9.78
N SER A 793 -47.62 -33.58 -9.19
CA SER A 793 -47.07 -33.19 -7.90
C SER A 793 -47.04 -34.29 -6.83
N LEU A 794 -45.91 -34.43 -6.14
CA LEU A 794 -45.87 -35.00 -4.79
C LEU A 794 -46.38 -33.93 -3.82
N VAL A 795 -47.65 -34.00 -3.41
CA VAL A 795 -48.21 -33.16 -2.34
C VAL A 795 -48.67 -34.04 -1.18
N TYR A 796 -48.16 -33.77 0.02
CA TYR A 796 -48.88 -34.05 1.27
C TYR A 796 -49.81 -32.85 1.58
N PRO A 797 -51.02 -33.07 2.12
CA PRO A 797 -52.27 -32.54 1.57
C PRO A 797 -52.71 -31.16 2.09
N SER A 798 -53.44 -30.43 1.23
CA SER A 798 -54.75 -29.87 1.62
C SER A 798 -55.69 -29.67 0.41
N ILE A 799 -56.59 -30.65 0.24
CA ILE A 799 -57.95 -30.62 -0.41
C ILE A 799 -58.05 -30.62 -1.97
N GLY A 800 -58.23 -31.83 -2.56
CA GLY A 800 -58.92 -32.25 -3.83
C GLY A 800 -58.44 -31.70 -5.21
N TYR A 801 -58.20 -32.45 -6.30
CA TYR A 801 -58.43 -33.87 -6.68
C TYR A 801 -57.30 -34.38 -7.62
N TYR A 802 -56.38 -35.15 -7.02
CA TYR A 802 -55.65 -36.33 -7.51
C TYR A 802 -55.14 -37.06 -6.23
N THR A 803 -56.04 -37.23 -5.26
CA THR A 803 -55.71 -37.07 -3.83
C THR A 803 -55.21 -38.29 -3.07
N HIS A 804 -54.92 -39.42 -3.71
CA HIS A 804 -54.77 -40.65 -2.92
C HIS A 804 -53.41 -41.34 -2.98
N VAL A 805 -52.46 -41.01 -3.87
CA VAL A 805 -51.14 -41.67 -3.83
C VAL A 805 -50.26 -41.08 -2.71
N ARG A 806 -49.91 -41.88 -1.69
CA ARG A 806 -49.03 -41.47 -0.57
C ARG A 806 -47.75 -42.32 -0.53
N SER A 807 -46.60 -41.65 -0.44
CA SER A 807 -45.34 -42.29 0.00
C SER A 807 -45.28 -42.30 1.53
N GLY A 808 -44.82 -43.40 2.13
CA GLY A 808 -44.63 -43.53 3.57
C GLY A 808 -43.25 -43.10 4.08
N LEU A 809 -42.36 -42.64 3.19
CA LEU A 809 -40.97 -42.35 3.52
C LEU A 809 -40.78 -40.91 4.04
N PRO A 810 -40.04 -40.71 5.15
CA PRO A 810 -39.61 -39.40 5.62
C PRO A 810 -38.72 -38.69 4.59
N TRP A 811 -38.68 -37.36 4.60
CA TRP A 811 -37.86 -36.58 3.65
C TRP A 811 -36.36 -36.87 3.80
N GLU A 812 -35.94 -37.31 4.99
CA GLU A 812 -34.56 -37.73 5.28
C GLU A 812 -34.14 -38.98 4.49
N GLU A 813 -35.09 -39.78 4.00
CA GLU A 813 -34.88 -41.07 3.34
C GLU A 813 -35.08 -41.03 1.81
N LEU A 814 -35.31 -39.84 1.24
CA LEU A 814 -35.43 -39.67 -0.22
C LEU A 814 -34.06 -39.76 -0.90
N GLU A 815 -33.95 -40.59 -1.93
CA GLU A 815 -32.70 -40.82 -2.66
C GLU A 815 -32.70 -40.17 -4.05
N ILE A 816 -31.50 -40.03 -4.62
CA ILE A 816 -31.35 -39.70 -6.04
C ILE A 816 -31.68 -40.96 -6.84
N VAL A 817 -32.58 -40.87 -7.82
CA VAL A 817 -33.08 -42.00 -8.61
C VAL A 817 -32.50 -42.00 -10.02
N LYS A 818 -32.23 -43.17 -10.59
CA LYS A 818 -31.81 -43.38 -11.98
C LYS A 818 -32.73 -44.36 -12.69
N ILE A 819 -33.22 -44.01 -13.88
CA ILE A 819 -34.03 -44.88 -14.75
C ILE A 819 -33.15 -45.30 -15.93
N VAL A 820 -33.18 -46.58 -16.31
CA VAL A 820 -32.42 -47.11 -17.45
C VAL A 820 -33.35 -47.92 -18.35
N PHE A 821 -33.42 -47.57 -19.64
CA PHE A 821 -34.23 -48.25 -20.64
C PHE A 821 -33.48 -49.47 -21.22
N ASP A 822 -34.11 -50.63 -21.14
CA ASP A 822 -33.57 -51.91 -21.62
C ASP A 822 -34.73 -52.87 -21.93
N GLU A 823 -35.11 -52.94 -23.22
CA GLU A 823 -36.24 -53.73 -23.70
C GLU A 823 -36.06 -55.25 -23.47
N ASP A 824 -34.81 -55.74 -23.44
CA ASP A 824 -34.50 -57.17 -23.23
C ASP A 824 -34.56 -57.56 -21.75
N ASN A 825 -34.39 -56.58 -20.86
CA ASN A 825 -34.23 -56.78 -19.41
C ASN A 825 -35.12 -55.81 -18.64
N GLY A 826 -36.41 -55.75 -18.97
CA GLY A 826 -37.40 -54.91 -18.30
C GLY A 826 -37.61 -55.16 -16.79
N GLN A 827 -38.54 -54.41 -16.19
CA GLN A 827 -39.02 -54.60 -14.81
C GLN A 827 -40.51 -54.95 -14.81
N LEU A 828 -40.92 -55.94 -14.00
CA LEU A 828 -42.33 -56.31 -13.84
C LEU A 828 -43.10 -55.25 -13.03
N ALA A 829 -44.30 -54.92 -13.51
CA ALA A 829 -45.24 -53.99 -12.89
C ALA A 829 -46.66 -54.55 -12.87
N TYR A 830 -47.41 -54.20 -11.82
CA TYR A 830 -48.86 -54.40 -11.77
C TYR A 830 -49.54 -53.26 -12.53
N ARG A 831 -50.40 -53.59 -13.49
CA ARG A 831 -51.10 -52.63 -14.35
C ARG A 831 -52.54 -52.47 -13.90
N TYR A 832 -52.98 -51.21 -13.76
CA TYR A 832 -54.34 -50.86 -13.34
C TYR A 832 -54.96 -49.86 -14.32
N LEU A 833 -56.26 -50.01 -14.60
CA LEU A 833 -57.03 -49.13 -15.48
C LEU A 833 -57.98 -48.24 -14.67
N ASP A 834 -57.95 -46.94 -14.94
CA ASP A 834 -58.90 -45.95 -14.43
C ASP A 834 -60.29 -46.16 -15.06
N GLU A 835 -61.26 -46.55 -14.23
CA GLU A 835 -62.68 -46.70 -14.55
C GLU A 835 -63.50 -45.72 -13.71
N GLU A 836 -64.48 -45.08 -14.36
CA GLU A 836 -65.31 -44.07 -13.72
C GLU A 836 -66.64 -44.70 -13.26
N ILE A 837 -66.92 -44.64 -11.95
CA ILE A 837 -68.22 -45.06 -11.40
C ILE A 837 -68.77 -43.90 -10.57
N SER A 838 -69.88 -43.33 -11.01
CA SER A 838 -70.62 -42.29 -10.27
C SER A 838 -69.84 -40.99 -9.98
N GLY A 839 -68.89 -40.62 -10.85
CA GLY A 839 -68.12 -39.38 -10.74
C GLY A 839 -66.87 -39.48 -9.87
N ASP A 840 -66.60 -40.64 -9.29
CA ASP A 840 -65.33 -40.97 -8.63
C ASP A 840 -64.53 -41.96 -9.50
N LYS A 841 -63.23 -41.69 -9.62
CA LYS A 841 -62.27 -42.48 -10.40
C LYS A 841 -61.71 -43.65 -9.58
N PHE A 842 -61.73 -44.87 -10.12
CA PHE A 842 -61.20 -46.08 -9.48
C PHE A 842 -60.23 -46.83 -10.39
N TYR A 843 -59.11 -47.30 -9.83
CA TYR A 843 -58.10 -48.07 -10.57
C TYR A 843 -58.32 -49.57 -10.37
N ILE A 844 -58.81 -50.24 -11.41
CA ILE A 844 -59.08 -51.68 -11.41
C ILE A 844 -57.87 -52.44 -11.95
N TYR A 845 -57.38 -53.39 -11.17
CA TYR A 845 -56.27 -54.26 -11.59
C TYR A 845 -56.62 -54.99 -12.89
N GLN A 846 -55.70 -54.93 -13.84
CA GLN A 846 -55.83 -55.63 -15.13
C GLN A 846 -55.01 -56.91 -15.09
N ASP A 847 -53.69 -56.76 -15.03
CA ASP A 847 -52.72 -57.83 -15.16
C ASP A 847 -51.33 -57.38 -14.65
N MET A 848 -50.39 -58.33 -14.62
CA MET A 848 -48.98 -58.04 -14.39
C MET A 848 -48.26 -58.10 -15.73
N THR A 849 -47.48 -57.07 -16.04
CA THR A 849 -46.72 -57.01 -17.29
C THR A 849 -45.28 -56.53 -17.07
N ASN A 850 -44.41 -56.81 -18.03
CA ASN A 850 -43.04 -56.32 -18.06
C ASN A 850 -42.97 -54.98 -18.80
N VAL A 851 -42.34 -53.98 -18.20
CA VAL A 851 -42.09 -52.69 -18.88
C VAL A 851 -40.65 -52.63 -19.38
N PRO A 852 -40.35 -51.86 -20.46
CA PRO A 852 -39.04 -51.88 -21.12
C PRO A 852 -37.93 -51.07 -20.42
N PHE A 853 -38.01 -50.88 -19.10
CA PHE A 853 -37.01 -50.13 -18.32
C PHE A 853 -36.98 -50.53 -16.85
N ARG A 854 -35.92 -50.12 -16.15
CA ARG A 854 -35.68 -50.37 -14.72
C ARG A 854 -35.42 -49.08 -13.97
N VAL A 855 -35.87 -49.01 -12.71
CA VAL A 855 -35.69 -47.84 -11.84
C VAL A 855 -34.80 -48.21 -10.66
N TYR A 856 -33.79 -47.37 -10.36
CA TYR A 856 -32.76 -47.61 -9.37
C TYR A 856 -32.55 -46.42 -8.42
N GLY A 857 -32.20 -46.66 -7.16
CA GLY A 857 -31.53 -45.66 -6.32
C GLY A 857 -30.05 -45.52 -6.72
N THR A 858 -29.47 -44.32 -6.66
CA THR A 858 -28.05 -44.10 -7.05
C THR A 858 -27.05 -44.28 -5.91
N THR A 859 -27.53 -44.46 -4.69
CA THR A 859 -26.74 -44.80 -3.50
C THR A 859 -26.60 -46.31 -3.40
N ASP A 860 -25.38 -46.83 -3.27
CA ASP A 860 -25.17 -48.27 -3.02
C ASP A 860 -25.36 -48.58 -1.53
N LEU A 861 -26.62 -48.82 -1.14
CA LEU A 861 -26.99 -49.12 0.24
C LEU A 861 -26.73 -50.57 0.65
N THR A 862 -26.29 -51.44 -0.26
CA THR A 862 -26.16 -52.88 0.01
C THR A 862 -24.72 -53.34 0.20
N GLY A 863 -23.74 -52.50 -0.16
CA GLY A 863 -22.31 -52.80 -0.04
C GLY A 863 -21.82 -53.87 -1.03
N LEU A 864 -22.59 -54.17 -2.08
CA LEU A 864 -22.30 -55.22 -3.07
C LEU A 864 -22.15 -54.68 -4.51
N ASN A 865 -21.97 -53.36 -4.70
CA ASN A 865 -21.95 -52.69 -6.01
C ASN A 865 -23.25 -52.89 -6.83
N GLY A 866 -24.40 -53.01 -6.17
CA GLY A 866 -25.70 -53.24 -6.80
C GLY A 866 -26.72 -52.18 -6.44
N TYR A 867 -27.08 -51.32 -7.39
CA TYR A 867 -28.14 -50.32 -7.20
C TYR A 867 -29.49 -50.99 -6.88
N ARG A 868 -30.18 -50.56 -5.82
CA ARG A 868 -31.49 -51.11 -5.43
C ARG A 868 -32.57 -50.71 -6.45
N GLN A 869 -33.37 -51.67 -6.93
CA GLN A 869 -34.56 -51.35 -7.72
C GLN A 869 -35.66 -50.75 -6.84
N LEU A 870 -36.26 -49.65 -7.29
CA LEU A 870 -37.26 -48.91 -6.51
C LEU A 870 -38.69 -49.20 -7.00
N ASN A 871 -39.64 -49.08 -6.08
CA ASN A 871 -41.07 -49.12 -6.37
C ASN A 871 -41.54 -47.71 -6.76
N CYS A 872 -41.86 -47.51 -8.03
CA CYS A 872 -42.41 -46.25 -8.55
C CYS A 872 -43.78 -46.48 -9.17
N ALA A 873 -44.49 -45.40 -9.48
CA ALA A 873 -45.74 -45.47 -10.23
C ALA A 873 -45.72 -44.57 -11.45
N PHE A 874 -46.23 -45.08 -12.57
CA PHE A 874 -46.25 -44.36 -13.85
C PHE A 874 -47.66 -44.23 -14.38
N VAL A 875 -48.03 -43.03 -14.84
CA VAL A 875 -49.36 -42.72 -15.37
C VAL A 875 -49.30 -42.48 -16.87
N GLU A 876 -50.18 -43.14 -17.62
CA GLU A 876 -50.24 -43.09 -19.08
C GLU A 876 -51.67 -42.88 -19.60
N SER A 877 -51.82 -42.26 -20.77
CA SER A 877 -53.07 -41.68 -21.25
C SER A 877 -53.88 -42.46 -22.28
N ASN A 878 -53.35 -43.49 -22.94
CA ASN A 878 -54.15 -44.39 -23.79
C ASN A 878 -53.27 -45.50 -24.35
N ASP A 879 -53.61 -46.75 -24.04
CA ASP A 879 -53.18 -47.91 -24.82
C ASP A 879 -54.31 -48.22 -25.80
N ILE A 880 -54.07 -48.05 -27.10
CA ILE A 880 -55.11 -48.24 -28.14
C ILE A 880 -55.57 -49.72 -28.21
N ASN A 881 -54.88 -50.65 -27.53
CA ASN A 881 -55.37 -52.02 -27.39
C ASN A 881 -54.90 -52.71 -26.09
N PRO A 882 -55.64 -52.57 -24.97
CA PRO A 882 -55.24 -53.09 -23.65
C PRO A 882 -54.97 -54.61 -23.61
N ALA A 883 -55.44 -55.37 -24.60
CA ALA A 883 -55.21 -56.81 -24.74
C ALA A 883 -53.76 -57.20 -25.10
N THR A 884 -52.92 -56.26 -25.56
CA THR A 884 -51.53 -56.56 -25.97
C THR A 884 -50.57 -56.66 -24.78
N GLY A 885 -50.92 -56.07 -23.64
CA GLY A 885 -50.13 -56.15 -22.41
C GLY A 885 -48.82 -55.37 -22.42
N GLN A 886 -48.51 -54.52 -23.41
CA GLN A 886 -47.21 -53.84 -23.51
C GLN A 886 -47.30 -52.34 -23.12
N TRP A 887 -46.26 -51.81 -22.47
CA TRP A 887 -46.14 -50.38 -22.15
C TRP A 887 -45.76 -49.56 -23.40
N ASN A 888 -46.52 -48.53 -23.77
CA ASN A 888 -46.32 -47.79 -25.04
C ASN A 888 -46.70 -46.28 -24.96
N PRO A 889 -45.84 -45.43 -24.37
CA PRO A 889 -46.15 -44.02 -24.11
C PRO A 889 -46.46 -43.28 -25.41
N THR A 890 -47.61 -42.61 -25.49
CA THR A 890 -48.02 -41.86 -26.69
C THR A 890 -47.78 -40.35 -26.53
N SER A 891 -47.94 -39.60 -27.61
CA SER A 891 -47.80 -38.14 -27.63
C SER A 891 -49.06 -37.37 -27.22
N ASP A 892 -50.14 -38.06 -26.80
CA ASP A 892 -51.44 -37.44 -26.54
C ASP A 892 -51.58 -36.89 -25.11
N SER A 893 -52.46 -35.91 -24.92
CA SER A 893 -52.73 -35.27 -23.62
C SER A 893 -53.73 -36.10 -22.79
N LEU A 894 -53.26 -36.83 -21.77
CA LEU A 894 -54.04 -37.44 -20.65
C LEU A 894 -55.53 -37.77 -20.95
N GLY A 895 -55.79 -38.47 -22.07
CA GLY A 895 -57.10 -38.68 -22.64
C GLY A 895 -57.89 -39.85 -22.04
N GLY A 896 -59.01 -39.57 -21.39
CA GLY A 896 -60.16 -40.48 -21.25
C GLY A 896 -60.04 -41.63 -20.24
N LYS A 897 -58.99 -42.45 -20.26
CA LYS A 897 -58.74 -43.53 -19.27
C LYS A 897 -57.24 -43.66 -19.00
N LEU A 898 -56.86 -43.58 -17.72
CA LEU A 898 -55.47 -43.62 -17.28
C LEU A 898 -55.03 -45.04 -16.93
N LEU A 899 -53.84 -45.44 -17.39
CA LEU A 899 -53.17 -46.66 -16.95
C LEU A 899 -52.12 -46.33 -15.89
N LEU A 900 -52.15 -47.05 -14.77
CA LEU A 900 -51.19 -46.92 -13.67
C LEU A 900 -50.34 -48.20 -13.58
N TYR A 901 -49.01 -48.05 -13.67
CA TYR A 901 -48.06 -49.14 -13.49
C TYR A 901 -47.37 -49.01 -12.14
N VAL A 902 -47.48 -50.01 -11.28
CA VAL A 902 -46.80 -50.03 -9.97
C VAL A 902 -45.72 -51.10 -9.95
N PHE A 903 -44.47 -50.67 -9.81
CA PHE A 903 -43.29 -51.54 -9.87
C PHE A 903 -43.03 -52.25 -8.55
N LYS A 904 -42.67 -53.53 -8.60
CA LYS A 904 -42.24 -54.32 -7.42
C LYS A 904 -40.72 -54.43 -7.38
N SER A 905 -40.14 -54.22 -6.21
CA SER A 905 -38.70 -54.36 -5.95
C SER A 905 -38.39 -55.83 -5.66
N SER A 906 -37.69 -56.45 -6.62
CA SER A 906 -37.07 -57.80 -6.61
C SER A 906 -37.98 -59.06 -6.58
N TYR A 907 -38.03 -59.72 -7.75
CA TYR A 907 -38.01 -61.18 -7.98
C TYR A 907 -39.20 -62.07 -7.50
N SER A 908 -40.28 -62.11 -8.30
CA SER A 908 -41.10 -63.32 -8.54
C SER A 908 -41.97 -63.10 -9.78
N PRO A 909 -42.06 -64.06 -10.73
CA PRO A 909 -42.96 -63.98 -11.88
C PRO A 909 -44.44 -64.25 -11.51
N ILE A 910 -44.71 -64.60 -10.24
CA ILE A 910 -46.04 -64.93 -9.75
C ILE A 910 -46.67 -63.66 -9.13
N PRO A 911 -47.86 -63.22 -9.60
CA PRO A 911 -48.53 -62.05 -9.08
C PRO A 911 -48.85 -62.13 -7.59
N ASP A 912 -48.53 -61.07 -6.86
CA ASP A 912 -48.88 -60.94 -5.44
C ASP A 912 -50.37 -60.69 -5.29
N THR A 913 -51.07 -61.64 -4.67
CA THR A 913 -52.52 -61.59 -4.53
C THR A 913 -53.01 -60.33 -3.82
N ALA A 914 -52.18 -59.67 -3.00
CA ALA A 914 -52.55 -58.42 -2.34
C ALA A 914 -52.66 -57.22 -3.30
N TYR A 915 -51.95 -57.25 -4.42
CA TYR A 915 -51.99 -56.22 -5.47
C TYR A 915 -53.06 -56.53 -6.53
N THR A 916 -53.42 -57.80 -6.72
CA THR A 916 -54.36 -58.22 -7.77
C THR A 916 -55.83 -58.23 -7.35
N THR A 917 -56.16 -58.19 -6.04
CA THR A 917 -57.55 -58.25 -5.53
C THR A 917 -58.08 -56.92 -5.01
N LYS A 918 -57.29 -55.86 -5.01
CA LYS A 918 -57.67 -54.55 -4.44
C LYS A 918 -58.06 -53.57 -5.53
N ASN A 919 -59.24 -52.98 -5.38
CA ASN A 919 -59.56 -51.73 -6.05
C ASN A 919 -58.70 -50.66 -5.38
N LEU A 920 -57.90 -49.93 -6.17
CA LEU A 920 -56.91 -48.97 -5.67
C LEU A 920 -57.63 -47.69 -5.18
N PHE A 921 -58.48 -47.82 -4.17
CA PHE A 921 -58.71 -46.73 -3.23
C PHE A 921 -57.44 -46.64 -2.41
N ILE A 922 -56.63 -45.62 -2.71
CA ILE A 922 -55.28 -45.54 -2.15
C ILE A 922 -55.35 -45.06 -0.68
N SER A 923 -55.81 -45.95 0.20
CA SER A 923 -55.80 -45.83 1.66
C SER A 923 -55.01 -46.95 2.35
N VAL A 924 -54.49 -47.91 1.58
CA VAL A 924 -53.60 -48.95 2.09
C VAL A 924 -52.18 -48.69 1.61
N ASN A 925 -51.24 -48.77 2.55
CA ASN A 925 -49.82 -48.47 2.38
C ASN A 925 -49.18 -49.29 1.25
N ILE A 926 -49.14 -48.71 0.06
CA ILE A 926 -48.30 -49.18 -1.03
C ILE A 926 -47.06 -48.30 -1.01
N ASP A 927 -45.90 -48.94 -0.89
CA ASP A 927 -44.60 -48.27 -0.87
C ASP A 927 -44.24 -47.76 -2.27
N ILE A 928 -44.87 -46.66 -2.70
CA ILE A 928 -44.57 -45.94 -3.94
C ILE A 928 -43.69 -44.75 -3.57
N GLN A 929 -42.45 -44.77 -4.03
CA GLN A 929 -41.47 -43.73 -3.70
C GLN A 929 -41.59 -42.50 -4.60
N TYR A 930 -41.95 -42.70 -5.87
CA TYR A 930 -42.12 -41.64 -6.88
C TYR A 930 -43.30 -41.93 -7.81
N VAL A 931 -44.04 -40.89 -8.21
CA VAL A 931 -45.07 -40.97 -9.27
C VAL A 931 -44.65 -40.08 -10.43
N TRP A 932 -44.70 -40.60 -11.66
CA TRP A 932 -44.24 -39.88 -12.84
C TRP A 932 -45.15 -40.11 -14.06
N ALA A 933 -45.36 -39.07 -14.87
CA ALA A 933 -46.16 -39.13 -16.10
C ALA A 933 -45.30 -38.75 -17.32
N PRO A 934 -44.65 -39.74 -17.98
CA PRO A 934 -43.82 -39.48 -19.15
C PRO A 934 -44.66 -39.22 -20.40
N ARG A 935 -44.29 -38.22 -21.21
CA ARG A 935 -44.87 -37.98 -22.56
C ARG A 935 -43.77 -37.98 -23.63
N LEU A 936 -44.08 -38.53 -24.79
CA LEU A 936 -43.20 -38.44 -25.96
C LEU A 936 -43.29 -37.07 -26.63
N ILE A 937 -42.15 -36.54 -27.07
CA ILE A 937 -42.09 -35.30 -27.87
C ILE A 937 -42.59 -35.55 -29.31
N GLN A 938 -42.39 -36.75 -29.86
CA GLN A 938 -42.89 -37.21 -31.17
C GLN A 938 -43.28 -38.70 -31.12
N PRO A 939 -44.43 -39.11 -31.70
CA PRO A 939 -44.87 -40.51 -31.69
C PRO A 939 -43.97 -41.41 -32.57
N GLY A 940 -43.54 -42.56 -32.02
CA GLY A 940 -42.77 -43.59 -32.74
C GLY A 940 -41.25 -43.62 -32.47
N LEU A 941 -40.71 -42.71 -31.64
CA LEU A 941 -39.33 -42.78 -31.15
C LEU A 941 -39.31 -43.51 -29.80
N LEU A 942 -38.77 -44.73 -29.78
CA LEU A 942 -38.57 -45.52 -28.56
C LEU A 942 -37.13 -45.33 -28.05
N PRO A 943 -36.92 -45.28 -26.71
CA PRO A 943 -35.59 -45.27 -26.10
C PRO A 943 -34.72 -46.42 -26.59
N GLN A 944 -33.43 -46.19 -26.82
CA GLN A 944 -32.51 -47.28 -27.16
C GLN A 944 -32.01 -47.97 -25.89
N LYS A 945 -31.70 -49.27 -26.02
CA LYS A 945 -31.11 -50.05 -24.92
C LYS A 945 -29.86 -49.37 -24.37
N GLY A 946 -29.90 -48.98 -23.10
CA GLY A 946 -28.81 -48.30 -22.39
C GLY A 946 -29.06 -46.82 -22.09
N ASP A 947 -30.09 -46.21 -22.68
CA ASP A 947 -30.46 -44.83 -22.36
C ASP A 947 -30.87 -44.68 -20.88
N SER A 948 -30.52 -43.56 -20.23
CA SER A 948 -30.81 -43.36 -18.80
C SER A 948 -31.08 -41.92 -18.35
N LEU A 949 -31.88 -41.77 -17.28
CA LEU A 949 -32.32 -40.50 -16.67
C LEU A 949 -31.99 -40.48 -15.16
N LYS A 950 -31.62 -39.32 -14.57
CA LYS A 950 -31.36 -39.15 -13.10
C LYS A 950 -32.21 -38.03 -12.47
N ILE A 951 -32.69 -38.22 -11.24
CA ILE A 951 -33.64 -37.34 -10.49
C ILE A 951 -33.17 -37.11 -9.04
N TYR A 952 -33.22 -35.88 -8.49
CA TYR A 952 -32.70 -35.49 -7.15
C TYR A 952 -33.80 -34.92 -6.19
N PRO A 953 -33.82 -35.26 -4.88
CA PRO A 953 -34.78 -34.74 -3.88
C PRO A 953 -34.28 -33.52 -3.06
N TYR A 954 -35.18 -32.79 -2.36
CA TYR A 954 -34.90 -31.54 -1.58
C TYR A 954 -35.08 -31.71 -0.04
N GLN A 955 -34.18 -31.15 0.81
CA GLN A 955 -34.16 -31.30 2.29
C GLN A 955 -33.94 -29.96 3.07
N VAL A 956 -34.37 -29.85 4.36
CA VAL A 956 -34.27 -28.62 5.22
C VAL A 956 -33.65 -28.90 6.61
N THR A 957 -32.68 -28.09 7.08
CA THR A 957 -31.94 -28.28 8.37
C THR A 957 -32.47 -27.47 9.58
N ARG A 958 -32.24 -27.94 10.84
CA ARG A 958 -32.74 -27.32 12.11
C ARG A 958 -31.61 -26.92 13.08
N GLU A 959 -31.89 -25.97 13.98
CA GLU A 959 -31.01 -25.55 15.09
C GLU A 959 -30.70 -26.68 16.07
N GLY A 960 -29.44 -26.77 16.50
CA GLY A 960 -28.90 -27.82 17.36
C GLY A 960 -28.44 -29.08 16.64
N THR A 961 -28.66 -29.19 15.32
CA THR A 961 -28.19 -30.33 14.52
C THR A 961 -26.66 -30.27 14.40
N SER A 962 -25.97 -31.40 14.57
CA SER A 962 -24.51 -31.47 14.45
C SER A 962 -24.03 -32.60 13.54
N TYR A 963 -22.95 -32.36 12.80
CA TYR A 963 -22.28 -33.34 11.95
C TYR A 963 -20.82 -33.54 12.38
N GLU A 964 -20.35 -34.78 12.40
CA GLU A 964 -19.00 -35.16 12.82
C GLU A 964 -18.24 -35.90 11.75
N PHE A 965 -16.93 -35.63 11.66
CA PHE A 965 -16.03 -36.36 10.76
C PHE A 965 -14.63 -36.50 11.38
N LYS A 966 -13.92 -37.56 10.99
CA LYS A 966 -12.61 -37.97 11.53
C LYS A 966 -11.54 -38.01 10.43
N THR A 967 -10.32 -37.61 10.75
CA THR A 967 -9.18 -37.61 9.80
C THR A 967 -8.18 -38.73 10.12
N THR A 968 -7.63 -39.38 9.08
CA THR A 968 -6.59 -40.44 9.20
C THR A 968 -5.54 -40.26 8.08
N ALA A 969 -4.23 -40.29 8.39
CA ALA A 969 -3.17 -40.00 7.42
C ALA A 969 -2.79 -41.23 6.54
N PRO A 970 -2.51 -41.07 5.23
CA PRO A 970 -2.11 -42.17 4.34
C PRO A 970 -0.59 -42.47 4.40
N TYR A 971 -0.20 -43.75 4.32
CA TYR A 971 1.18 -44.26 4.33
C TYR A 971 1.65 -44.66 2.93
N LEU A 972 2.87 -44.30 2.50
CA LEU A 972 3.60 -44.92 1.37
C LEU A 972 5.12 -44.63 1.47
N ASP A 973 5.93 -45.61 1.03
CA ASP A 973 7.39 -45.75 1.23
C ASP A 973 8.16 -45.56 -0.10
N PHE A 974 9.23 -44.73 -0.13
CA PHE A 974 10.32 -44.78 -1.12
C PHE A 974 11.58 -44.04 -0.61
N ASP A 975 12.61 -44.83 -0.30
CA ASP A 975 14.01 -44.41 -0.20
C ASP A 975 14.62 -44.17 -1.60
N THR A 976 15.48 -43.13 -1.71
CA THR A 976 16.48 -42.80 -2.76
C THR A 976 16.16 -41.76 -3.88
N ILE A 977 16.72 -40.56 -3.64
CA ILE A 977 17.27 -39.50 -4.55
C ILE A 977 16.37 -38.26 -4.86
N THR A 978 16.72 -37.14 -4.21
CA THR A 978 16.31 -35.74 -4.46
C THR A 978 17.39 -34.93 -5.21
N PRO A 979 17.02 -33.83 -5.90
CA PRO A 979 17.39 -32.49 -5.41
C PRO A 979 16.26 -31.41 -5.53
N PRO A 980 16.36 -30.28 -4.78
CA PRO A 980 15.24 -29.39 -4.47
C PRO A 980 15.10 -28.13 -5.38
N ILE A 981 13.91 -27.53 -5.35
CA ILE A 981 13.57 -26.17 -5.85
C ILE A 981 14.31 -25.12 -5.00
N PRO A 982 14.90 -24.05 -5.57
CA PRO A 982 15.73 -23.12 -4.81
C PRO A 982 14.89 -22.09 -4.02
N PRO A 983 15.28 -21.74 -2.77
CA PRO A 983 14.79 -20.56 -2.09
C PRO A 983 15.24 -19.30 -2.84
N GLU A 984 14.46 -18.23 -2.76
CA GLU A 984 14.80 -16.92 -3.34
C GLU A 984 16.16 -16.48 -2.80
N VAL A 985 17.19 -16.56 -3.66
CA VAL A 985 18.58 -16.32 -3.28
C VAL A 985 18.79 -14.81 -3.16
N PRO A 986 19.23 -14.30 -2.00
CA PRO A 986 19.58 -12.89 -1.85
C PRO A 986 20.64 -12.50 -2.89
N LEU A 987 20.53 -11.32 -3.50
CA LEU A 987 21.51 -10.89 -4.52
C LEU A 987 22.82 -10.36 -3.90
N SER A 988 22.83 -10.07 -2.60
CA SER A 988 24.00 -9.54 -1.89
C SER A 988 24.02 -9.97 -0.42
N TYR A 989 25.20 -9.89 0.21
CA TYR A 989 25.31 -10.01 1.66
C TYR A 989 24.69 -8.78 2.34
N SER A 990 23.95 -8.97 3.43
CA SER A 990 23.39 -7.90 4.23
C SER A 990 23.46 -8.23 5.72
N LEU A 991 23.49 -7.22 6.58
CA LEU A 991 23.38 -7.38 8.03
C LEU A 991 22.32 -6.42 8.54
N GLY A 992 21.19 -6.99 8.98
CA GLY A 992 20.05 -6.28 9.55
C GLY A 992 20.34 -5.73 10.94
N GLN A 993 19.55 -4.73 11.33
CA GLN A 993 19.53 -4.24 12.71
C GLN A 993 18.93 -5.32 13.61
N ASN A 994 19.54 -5.57 14.76
CA ASN A 994 18.99 -6.51 15.73
C ASN A 994 17.62 -6.01 16.23
N PHE A 995 16.66 -6.91 16.43
CA PHE A 995 15.33 -6.55 16.94
C PHE A 995 14.89 -7.52 18.05
N PRO A 996 14.40 -7.01 19.19
CA PRO A 996 14.34 -5.59 19.58
C PRO A 996 15.73 -4.94 19.76
N ASN A 997 15.82 -3.60 19.69
CA ASN A 997 17.00 -2.81 20.06
C ASN A 997 16.56 -1.42 20.59
N PRO A 998 16.76 -1.08 21.87
CA PRO A 998 17.43 -1.87 22.90
C PRO A 998 16.75 -3.21 23.19
N PHE A 999 17.51 -4.21 23.65
CA PHE A 999 17.02 -5.55 23.95
C PHE A 999 17.22 -5.92 25.42
N ASN A 1000 16.37 -6.80 25.95
CA ASN A 1000 16.43 -7.28 27.33
C ASN A 1000 15.92 -8.74 27.42
N PRO A 1001 16.77 -9.71 27.76
CA PRO A 1001 18.18 -9.85 27.39
C PRO A 1001 18.36 -10.55 26.03
N THR A 1002 17.28 -10.79 25.27
CA THR A 1002 17.28 -11.52 23.99
C THR A 1002 16.98 -10.62 22.79
N THR A 1003 17.69 -10.82 21.69
CA THR A 1003 17.47 -10.14 20.41
C THR A 1003 17.71 -11.08 19.25
N ARG A 1004 17.19 -10.73 18.06
CA ARG A 1004 17.45 -11.50 16.83
C ARG A 1004 18.24 -10.66 15.85
N ILE A 1005 19.27 -11.26 15.25
CA ILE A 1005 20.13 -10.66 14.24
C ILE A 1005 19.85 -11.37 12.92
N LYS A 1006 19.37 -10.62 11.92
CA LYS A 1006 19.08 -11.13 10.58
C LYS A 1006 20.19 -10.73 9.60
N PHE A 1007 20.62 -11.63 8.71
CA PHE A 1007 21.58 -11.36 7.65
C PHE A 1007 21.33 -12.24 6.43
N SER A 1008 21.73 -11.78 5.25
CA SER A 1008 21.54 -12.50 4.00
C SER A 1008 22.86 -13.06 3.45
N VAL A 1009 22.79 -14.23 2.83
CA VAL A 1009 23.92 -14.92 2.18
C VAL A 1009 23.55 -15.15 0.71
N PRO A 1010 24.25 -14.56 -0.26
CA PRO A 1010 23.91 -14.66 -1.68
C PRO A 1010 24.53 -15.88 -2.38
N GLU A 1011 25.62 -16.41 -1.83
CA GLU A 1011 26.35 -17.57 -2.36
C GLU A 1011 26.89 -18.42 -1.20
N PRO A 1012 27.09 -19.75 -1.37
CA PRO A 1012 27.63 -20.59 -0.30
C PRO A 1012 28.98 -20.06 0.19
N THR A 1013 29.10 -19.70 1.47
CA THR A 1013 30.32 -19.07 2.02
C THR A 1013 30.41 -19.29 3.53
N ASN A 1014 31.64 -19.27 4.06
CA ASN A 1014 31.87 -19.32 5.50
C ASN A 1014 31.58 -17.96 6.16
N ILE A 1015 30.73 -17.97 7.18
CA ILE A 1015 30.29 -16.81 7.93
C ILE A 1015 30.90 -16.84 9.33
N SER A 1016 31.36 -15.70 9.82
CA SER A 1016 31.59 -15.47 11.25
C SER A 1016 30.72 -14.32 11.74
N LEU A 1017 30.03 -14.52 12.85
CA LEU A 1017 29.23 -13.50 13.53
C LEU A 1017 29.76 -13.36 14.95
N LYS A 1018 30.40 -12.23 15.23
CA LYS A 1018 31.15 -11.96 16.46
C LYS A 1018 30.60 -10.73 17.16
N ILE A 1019 30.60 -10.73 18.49
CA ILE A 1019 30.12 -9.64 19.34
C ILE A 1019 31.29 -9.05 20.10
N TYR A 1020 31.42 -7.73 20.06
CA TYR A 1020 32.47 -6.94 20.68
C TYR A 1020 31.88 -5.95 21.68
N ASN A 1021 32.64 -5.66 22.75
CA ASN A 1021 32.32 -4.54 23.64
C ASN A 1021 32.82 -3.20 23.06
N VAL A 1022 32.56 -2.11 23.79
CA VAL A 1022 32.99 -0.74 23.40
C VAL A 1022 34.51 -0.56 23.29
N LEU A 1023 35.30 -1.43 23.91
CA LEU A 1023 36.77 -1.42 23.82
C LEU A 1023 37.29 -2.22 22.60
N GLY A 1024 36.40 -2.75 21.77
CA GLY A 1024 36.76 -3.61 20.64
C GLY A 1024 37.21 -5.01 21.05
N GLN A 1025 37.00 -5.42 22.31
CA GLN A 1025 37.31 -6.78 22.76
C GLN A 1025 36.17 -7.71 22.35
N LEU A 1026 36.53 -8.86 21.78
CA LEU A 1026 35.59 -9.93 21.44
C LEU A 1026 35.00 -10.50 22.74
N VAL A 1027 33.69 -10.35 22.95
CA VAL A 1027 32.98 -10.85 24.14
C VAL A 1027 32.16 -12.10 23.85
N TYR A 1028 31.77 -12.35 22.60
CA TYR A 1028 31.03 -13.56 22.24
C TYR A 1028 31.21 -13.90 20.76
N THR A 1029 31.25 -15.18 20.40
CA THR A 1029 31.23 -15.63 19.00
C THR A 1029 29.94 -16.40 18.75
N LEU A 1030 29.00 -15.79 18.02
CA LEU A 1030 27.70 -16.38 17.68
C LEU A 1030 27.82 -17.45 16.59
N ILE A 1031 28.63 -17.17 15.59
CA ILE A 1031 28.95 -18.08 14.48
C ILE A 1031 30.45 -18.00 14.27
N ASN A 1032 31.12 -19.16 14.23
CA ASN A 1032 32.55 -19.25 14.02
C ASN A 1032 32.89 -19.99 12.72
N ASN A 1033 33.11 -19.24 11.64
CA ASN A 1033 33.55 -19.76 10.35
C ASN A 1033 32.71 -20.94 9.82
N VAL A 1034 31.39 -20.84 9.94
CA VAL A 1034 30.45 -21.90 9.54
C VAL A 1034 30.00 -21.67 8.11
N ASN A 1035 29.96 -22.72 7.30
CA ASN A 1035 29.48 -22.64 5.91
C ASN A 1035 27.95 -22.50 5.86
N TYR A 1036 27.45 -21.39 5.31
CA TYR A 1036 26.02 -21.17 5.08
C TYR A 1036 25.70 -21.25 3.59
N GLN A 1037 24.56 -21.87 3.26
CA GLN A 1037 23.98 -21.86 1.93
C GLN A 1037 23.26 -20.53 1.64
N PRO A 1038 22.97 -20.20 0.36
CA PRO A 1038 22.33 -18.95 0.03
C PRO A 1038 20.92 -18.84 0.63
N GLY A 1039 20.61 -17.70 1.24
CA GLY A 1039 19.35 -17.46 1.92
C GLY A 1039 19.42 -16.38 3.01
N GLU A 1040 18.27 -16.07 3.59
CA GLU A 1040 18.15 -15.23 4.78
C GLU A 1040 18.37 -16.07 6.04
N VAL A 1041 19.26 -15.62 6.92
CA VAL A 1041 19.61 -16.28 8.17
C VAL A 1041 19.21 -15.36 9.32
N THR A 1042 18.49 -15.90 10.31
CA THR A 1042 18.19 -15.18 11.56
C THR A 1042 18.80 -15.95 12.72
N VAL A 1043 19.62 -15.29 13.53
CA VAL A 1043 20.29 -15.87 14.70
C VAL A 1043 19.80 -15.15 15.94
N GLU A 1044 19.44 -15.91 16.96
CA GLU A 1044 19.09 -15.37 18.27
C GLU A 1044 20.35 -15.16 19.11
N PHE A 1045 20.41 -14.03 19.82
CA PHE A 1045 21.46 -13.72 20.77
C PHE A 1045 20.85 -13.42 22.15
N SER A 1046 21.40 -14.05 23.18
CA SER A 1046 21.10 -13.76 24.58
C SER A 1046 22.31 -13.11 25.25
N GLY A 1047 22.13 -11.89 25.77
CA GLY A 1047 23.13 -11.14 26.51
C GLY A 1047 23.12 -11.41 28.02
N ASN A 1048 22.64 -12.59 28.47
CA ASN A 1048 22.46 -12.89 29.90
C ASN A 1048 23.74 -12.75 30.74
N ASP A 1049 24.89 -13.05 30.14
CA ASP A 1049 26.22 -13.02 30.77
C ASP A 1049 26.97 -11.71 30.51
N LEU A 1050 26.31 -10.71 29.92
CA LEU A 1050 26.85 -9.40 29.60
C LEU A 1050 26.21 -8.31 30.46
N SER A 1051 26.96 -7.27 30.83
CA SER A 1051 26.44 -6.11 31.55
C SER A 1051 25.58 -5.22 30.63
N SER A 1052 24.60 -4.48 31.18
CA SER A 1052 23.88 -3.44 30.42
C SER A 1052 24.86 -2.49 29.76
N GLY A 1053 24.64 -2.15 28.49
CA GLY A 1053 25.58 -1.33 27.73
C GLY A 1053 25.49 -1.50 26.23
N ILE A 1054 26.42 -0.84 25.54
CA ILE A 1054 26.53 -0.86 24.08
C ILE A 1054 27.46 -1.99 23.66
N TYR A 1055 27.02 -2.78 22.69
CA TYR A 1055 27.81 -3.83 22.05
C TYR A 1055 27.75 -3.66 20.54
N PHE A 1056 28.72 -4.25 19.85
CA PHE A 1056 28.80 -4.27 18.40
C PHE A 1056 28.80 -5.71 17.92
N TYR A 1057 27.97 -6.06 16.95
CA TYR A 1057 28.05 -7.35 16.28
C TYR A 1057 28.55 -7.16 14.85
N MET A 1058 29.47 -8.02 14.43
CA MET A 1058 30.15 -7.97 13.15
C MET A 1058 29.96 -9.27 12.39
N LEU A 1059 29.46 -9.18 11.17
CA LEU A 1059 29.35 -10.26 10.21
C LEU A 1059 30.55 -10.20 9.26
N GLU A 1060 31.31 -11.30 9.17
CA GLU A 1060 32.43 -11.49 8.26
C GLU A 1060 32.08 -12.63 7.28
N ALA A 1061 32.14 -12.34 5.97
CA ALA A 1061 31.83 -13.29 4.91
C ALA A 1061 32.62 -12.96 3.63
N LYS A 1062 33.60 -13.79 3.23
CA LYS A 1062 34.44 -13.55 2.03
C LYS A 1062 35.04 -12.12 2.02
N ASN A 1063 34.52 -11.22 1.18
CA ASN A 1063 34.94 -9.80 1.09
C ASN A 1063 33.95 -8.81 1.75
N PHE A 1064 32.93 -9.32 2.44
CA PHE A 1064 31.91 -8.54 3.14
C PHE A 1064 32.19 -8.53 4.64
N VAL A 1065 32.40 -7.33 5.18
CA VAL A 1065 32.48 -7.11 6.63
C VAL A 1065 31.50 -5.99 6.98
N LYS A 1066 30.54 -6.28 7.85
CA LYS A 1066 29.56 -5.29 8.30
C LYS A 1066 29.41 -5.36 9.81
N THR A 1067 29.45 -4.20 10.45
CA THR A 1067 29.26 -4.06 11.89
C THR A 1067 28.01 -3.24 12.18
N LYS A 1068 27.26 -3.63 13.21
CA LYS A 1068 26.06 -2.94 13.68
C LYS A 1068 26.09 -2.83 15.21
N LYS A 1069 25.46 -1.78 15.73
CA LYS A 1069 25.37 -1.48 17.17
C LYS A 1069 24.13 -2.14 17.75
N MET A 1070 24.23 -2.72 18.94
CA MET A 1070 23.10 -3.16 19.76
C MET A 1070 23.24 -2.63 21.20
N VAL A 1071 22.11 -2.41 21.86
CA VAL A 1071 22.04 -1.86 23.22
C VAL A 1071 21.33 -2.88 24.10
N LEU A 1072 22.07 -3.46 25.05
CA LEU A 1072 21.51 -4.32 26.09
C LEU A 1072 21.03 -3.45 27.23
N ILE A 1073 19.75 -3.50 27.55
CA ILE A 1073 19.17 -2.89 28.75
C ILE A 1073 18.77 -4.04 29.67
N ARG A 1074 19.17 -3.93 30.93
CA ARG A 1074 18.75 -4.82 31.99
C ARG A 1074 18.15 -3.99 33.12
#